data_AF-A0A1Z4QK24-F1
#
_entry.id   AF-A0A1Z4QK24-F1
#
_cell.length_a   1.000
_cell.length_b   1.000
_cell.length_c   1.000
_cell.angle_alpha   90.00
_cell.angle_beta   90.00
_cell.angle_gamma   90.00
#
_symmetry.space_group_name_H-M   'P 1'
#
loop_
_entity.id
_entity.type
_entity.pdbx_description
1 polymer ?
#
loop_
_entity_poly.entity_id
_entity_poly.type
_entity_poly.pdbx_seq_one_letter_code
_entity_poly.pdbx_strand_id
1 'polypeptide(L)'
;MDKSFSSLPAVLQRRWLPALAVFISVVGSSFVYLAITPRLYQVSTRLMLDDNRVSVSELGRDLTQVPAGTPGGPSPLADQAELVKSQPILEQALAKVSPQARSQRTINEINKNLQVKIVPATNILVINYQDQSPIKAAELVNAVAQAMVKESAEQIRKEAASVQQFLEKEVPLARQRLEKAESVENKYRRASRIISFADQSKSLVDSLAALEDQERTLLAQLQEVRSRNVSLRQITAATNLSDAYTAVRGGQDEQLIKLRGKLADLETQLINARLRFTENHPTVMSLLRERQALHNLYNQQLSQLSPKNSAIPPDNVASDTVSQNLTSQLITNEIERLAIENKLRTVQSLKANLQNRLAQLPIQQQPLTAFTRQREAAAASLKLLQGKLEEARIAEAQQVGNIRIIEAAIPPTAPTFPKPSLVLLLAFVLGTILAIGAVLLLEVIDNTIHSAAEAEELLKIPLLGTLPSLTVNTLTLQSAAGFLDDMTLVEPYRMLLKNLEFRHPQKLRSIVVTSTIPGEGKSLVVSHLAAVSAMLSRQTLVVDADLYRPMQHQLFNLAPQPGVTNVLNRDKSLLKAVQMREMDHLSVLTCGELHQRPSQLLESGAMQLLITEAIAKYNLVIIDTPPLSVTADAATLSKYTDGIILIIRPNFTPKEMLQKAVAELTQNRIPILGIVVNEMTNQTEQTYRYLSRPMSVIKHTANSSNGVRSR
;
A
#
# COMPACT_ATOMS: atom_id res chain seq x y z
N MET A 1 36.81 -4.94 28.57
CA MET A 1 36.64 -4.11 27.36
C MET A 1 36.16 -2.68 27.69
N ASP A 2 36.28 -2.22 28.95
CA ASP A 2 35.63 -0.97 29.40
C ASP A 2 36.50 0.29 29.34
N LYS A 3 37.78 0.20 28.96
CA LYS A 3 38.68 1.37 28.89
C LYS A 3 38.84 1.98 27.48
N SER A 4 38.22 1.40 26.45
CA SER A 4 38.39 1.89 25.06
C SER A 4 37.64 3.20 24.76
N PHE A 5 36.64 3.58 25.56
CA PHE A 5 35.81 4.76 25.27
C PHE A 5 36.39 6.07 25.83
N SER A 6 37.15 6.03 26.93
CA SER A 6 37.74 7.23 27.53
C SER A 6 38.95 7.78 26.76
N SER A 7 39.57 6.98 25.88
CA SER A 7 40.68 7.40 25.02
C SER A 7 40.23 7.92 23.65
N LEU A 8 38.98 7.69 23.23
CA LEU A 8 38.44 8.12 21.93
C LEU A 8 38.68 9.59 21.59
N PRO A 9 38.47 10.58 22.48
CA PRO A 9 38.72 11.98 22.12
C PRO A 9 40.21 12.27 21.87
N ALA A 10 41.11 11.63 22.61
CA ALA A 10 42.56 11.79 22.40
C ALA A 10 43.03 11.12 21.11
N VAL A 11 42.51 9.93 20.81
CA VAL A 11 42.78 9.19 19.57
C VAL A 11 42.26 9.98 18.36
N LEU A 12 41.06 10.54 18.46
CA LEU A 12 40.46 11.36 17.41
C LEU A 12 41.27 12.63 17.16
N GLN A 13 41.74 13.32 18.19
CA GLN A 13 42.62 14.50 18.04
C GLN A 13 43.96 14.17 17.38
N ARG A 14 44.47 12.95 17.52
CA ARG A 14 45.76 12.54 16.94
C ARG A 14 45.65 12.10 15.48
N ARG A 15 44.52 11.50 15.09
CA ARG A 15 44.28 10.92 13.76
C ARG A 15 43.14 11.61 12.99
N TRP A 16 42.80 12.86 13.31
CA TRP A 16 41.72 13.58 12.62
C TRP A 16 42.01 13.84 11.14
N LEU A 17 43.28 14.05 10.75
CA LEU A 17 43.68 14.30 9.36
C LEU A 17 43.32 13.13 8.42
N PRO A 18 43.72 11.87 8.68
CA PRO A 18 43.30 10.75 7.84
C PRO A 18 41.79 10.50 7.90
N ALA A 19 41.15 10.69 9.05
CA ALA A 19 39.70 10.57 9.17
C ALA A 19 38.97 11.58 8.26
N LEU A 20 39.44 12.82 8.25
CA LEU A 20 38.93 13.90 7.41
C LEU A 20 39.17 13.61 5.92
N ALA A 21 40.35 13.08 5.56
CA ALA A 21 40.65 12.70 4.18
C ALA A 21 39.70 11.62 3.65
N VAL A 22 39.42 10.59 4.46
CA VAL A 22 38.44 9.53 4.12
C VAL A 22 37.04 10.12 3.97
N PHE A 23 36.61 10.97 4.92
CA PHE A 23 35.30 11.61 4.87
C PHE A 23 35.13 12.49 3.63
N ILE A 24 36.12 13.35 3.33
CA ILE A 24 36.12 14.23 2.15
C ILE A 24 36.12 13.40 0.86
N SER A 25 36.84 12.28 0.81
CA SER A 25 36.85 11.40 -0.36
C SER A 25 35.46 10.81 -0.64
N VAL A 26 34.77 10.32 0.39
CA VAL A 26 33.42 9.75 0.25
C VAL A 26 32.40 10.81 -0.17
N VAL A 27 32.41 11.97 0.50
CA VAL A 27 31.49 13.08 0.19
C VAL A 27 31.80 13.65 -1.20
N GLY A 28 33.07 13.85 -1.55
CA GLY A 28 33.50 14.31 -2.87
C GLY A 28 33.07 13.36 -3.99
N SER A 29 33.23 12.06 -3.79
CA SER A 29 32.76 11.03 -4.73
C SER A 29 31.25 11.09 -4.95
N SER A 30 30.48 11.37 -3.89
CA SER A 30 29.03 11.58 -4.00
C SER A 30 28.66 12.82 -4.83
N PHE A 31 29.40 13.92 -4.72
CA PHE A 31 29.19 15.11 -5.57
C PHE A 31 29.49 14.81 -7.04
N VAL A 32 30.58 14.10 -7.31
CA VAL A 32 30.95 13.66 -8.67
C VAL A 32 29.85 12.74 -9.24
N TYR A 33 29.34 11.79 -8.45
CA TYR A 33 28.23 10.93 -8.85
C TYR A 33 26.97 11.74 -9.21
N LEU A 34 26.60 12.74 -8.41
CA LEU A 34 25.46 13.60 -8.69
C LEU A 34 25.65 14.50 -9.92
N ALA A 35 26.89 14.83 -10.28
CA ALA A 35 27.20 15.63 -11.46
C ALA A 35 27.16 14.81 -12.77
N ILE A 36 27.56 13.53 -12.72
CA ILE A 36 27.62 12.63 -13.89
C ILE A 36 26.26 11.97 -14.17
N THR A 37 25.48 11.68 -13.11
CA THR A 37 24.21 10.96 -13.25
C THR A 37 23.17 11.82 -13.98
N PRO A 38 22.58 11.34 -15.09
CA PRO A 38 21.57 12.10 -15.82
C PRO A 38 20.32 12.31 -14.97
N ARG A 39 19.76 13.53 -15.04
CA ARG A 39 18.55 13.90 -14.32
C ARG A 39 17.34 13.31 -15.05
N LEU A 40 16.55 12.50 -14.34
CA LEU A 40 15.31 11.93 -14.85
C LEU A 40 14.12 12.66 -14.25
N TYR A 41 13.20 13.05 -15.12
CA TYR A 41 11.97 13.76 -14.81
C TYR A 41 10.79 12.83 -15.07
N GLN A 42 9.95 12.63 -14.05
CA GLN A 42 8.72 11.87 -14.18
C GLN A 42 7.55 12.81 -14.46
N VAL A 43 6.76 12.47 -15.47
CA VAL A 43 5.53 13.18 -15.82
C VAL A 43 4.36 12.21 -15.75
N SER A 44 3.19 12.70 -15.36
CA SER A 44 1.97 11.90 -15.26
C SER A 44 0.78 12.59 -15.91
N THR A 45 -0.09 11.82 -16.57
CA THR A 45 -1.44 12.24 -16.99
C THR A 45 -2.48 11.29 -16.40
N ARG A 46 -3.70 11.79 -16.19
CA ARG A 46 -4.82 11.01 -15.68
C ARG A 46 -5.94 10.92 -16.71
N LEU A 47 -6.33 9.69 -17.02
CA LEU A 47 -7.45 9.35 -17.88
C LEU A 47 -8.58 8.74 -17.04
N MET A 48 -9.83 9.04 -17.38
CA MET A 48 -11.00 8.40 -16.79
C MET A 48 -11.74 7.58 -17.84
N LEU A 49 -12.15 6.38 -17.45
CA LEU A 49 -13.15 5.60 -18.16
C LEU A 49 -14.55 6.00 -17.66
N ASP A 50 -15.39 6.49 -18.56
CA ASP A 50 -16.74 6.97 -18.30
C ASP A 50 -17.75 5.86 -18.63
N ASP A 51 -18.25 5.17 -17.61
CA ASP A 51 -19.18 4.03 -17.77
C ASP A 51 -20.59 4.48 -18.24
N ASN A 52 -20.91 5.77 -18.14
CA ASN A 52 -22.23 6.32 -18.50
C ASN A 52 -22.44 6.53 -20.02
N ARG A 53 -21.48 6.14 -20.86
CA ARG A 53 -21.57 6.25 -22.33
C ARG A 53 -21.80 4.88 -22.91
N VAL A 54 -22.76 4.78 -23.86
CA VAL A 54 -23.21 3.55 -24.51
C VAL A 54 -22.03 2.64 -24.82
N SER A 55 -21.79 1.65 -23.95
CA SER A 55 -20.72 0.69 -24.15
C SER A 55 -21.20 -0.31 -25.18
N VAL A 56 -20.62 -0.26 -26.38
CA VAL A 56 -20.97 -1.19 -27.47
C VAL A 56 -20.68 -2.65 -27.08
N SER A 57 -19.75 -2.85 -26.14
CA SER A 57 -19.53 -4.15 -25.50
C SER A 57 -20.76 -4.67 -24.75
N GLU A 58 -21.64 -3.82 -24.24
CA GLU A 58 -22.91 -4.24 -23.62
C GLU A 58 -23.95 -4.60 -24.68
N LEU A 59 -24.02 -3.86 -25.80
CA LEU A 59 -24.91 -4.21 -26.92
C LEU A 59 -24.60 -5.60 -27.48
N GLY A 60 -23.32 -5.99 -27.59
CA GLY A 60 -22.93 -7.33 -28.03
C GLY A 60 -23.12 -8.41 -26.95
N ARG A 61 -22.87 -8.09 -25.68
CA ARG A 61 -23.01 -9.03 -24.54
C ARG A 61 -24.46 -9.36 -24.23
N ASP A 62 -25.37 -8.39 -24.30
CA ASP A 62 -26.82 -8.60 -24.13
C ASP A 62 -27.41 -9.53 -25.22
N LEU A 63 -26.84 -9.50 -26.42
CA LEU A 63 -27.23 -10.38 -27.53
C LEU A 63 -26.62 -11.79 -27.42
N THR A 64 -25.51 -11.97 -26.69
CA THR A 64 -24.77 -13.24 -26.60
C THR A 64 -24.93 -13.96 -25.26
N GLN A 65 -25.68 -13.40 -24.31
CA GLN A 65 -25.98 -13.99 -22.99
C GLN A 65 -24.74 -14.49 -22.22
N VAL A 66 -23.59 -13.82 -22.35
CA VAL A 66 -22.40 -14.15 -21.56
C VAL A 66 -22.57 -13.51 -20.17
N PRO A 67 -22.59 -14.29 -19.07
CA PRO A 67 -22.79 -13.73 -17.72
C PRO A 67 -21.67 -12.75 -17.35
N ALA A 68 -22.04 -11.54 -16.95
CA ALA A 68 -21.12 -10.59 -16.36
C ALA A 68 -20.84 -10.97 -14.89
N GLY A 69 -19.56 -10.97 -14.50
CA GLY A 69 -19.19 -10.92 -13.08
C GLY A 69 -18.73 -12.21 -12.42
N THR A 70 -17.97 -13.07 -13.11
CA THR A 70 -17.12 -14.02 -12.36
C THR A 70 -16.10 -13.21 -11.55
N PRO A 71 -16.02 -13.36 -10.22
CA PRO A 71 -14.95 -12.75 -9.43
C PRO A 71 -13.60 -13.25 -9.98
N GLY A 72 -12.83 -12.35 -10.58
CA GLY A 72 -11.57 -12.68 -11.27
C GLY A 72 -11.59 -12.64 -12.81
N GLY A 73 -12.69 -12.21 -13.44
CA GLY A 73 -12.70 -11.91 -14.89
C GLY A 73 -11.81 -10.71 -15.26
N PRO A 74 -11.40 -10.57 -16.55
CA PRO A 74 -10.57 -9.46 -17.02
C PRO A 74 -11.22 -8.12 -16.64
N SER A 75 -10.49 -7.28 -15.92
CA SER A 75 -10.96 -5.94 -15.59
C SER A 75 -10.89 -5.08 -16.86
N PRO A 76 -11.98 -4.41 -17.28
CA PRO A 76 -11.94 -3.53 -18.44
C PRO A 76 -10.89 -2.41 -18.29
N LEU A 77 -10.59 -1.98 -17.06
CA LEU A 77 -9.50 -1.04 -16.81
C LEU A 77 -8.12 -1.65 -17.03
N ALA A 78 -7.93 -2.93 -16.73
CA ALA A 78 -6.67 -3.62 -16.96
C ALA A 78 -6.40 -3.82 -18.46
N ASP A 79 -7.42 -4.17 -19.24
CA ASP A 79 -7.30 -4.31 -20.70
C ASP A 79 -6.93 -2.96 -21.33
N GLN A 80 -7.58 -1.87 -20.89
CA GLN A 80 -7.24 -0.51 -21.34
C GLN A 80 -5.84 -0.08 -20.89
N ALA A 81 -5.39 -0.50 -19.70
CA ALA A 81 -4.04 -0.21 -19.22
C ALA A 81 -2.95 -0.90 -20.06
N GLU A 82 -3.22 -2.11 -20.56
CA GLU A 82 -2.32 -2.83 -21.45
C GLU A 82 -2.37 -2.25 -22.87
N LEU A 83 -3.55 -1.82 -23.33
CA LEU A 83 -3.73 -1.17 -24.63
C LEU A 83 -2.89 0.11 -24.75
N VAL A 84 -2.75 0.89 -23.68
CA VAL A 84 -1.88 2.09 -23.65
C VAL A 84 -0.43 1.78 -24.08
N LYS A 85 0.06 0.56 -23.78
CA LYS A 85 1.41 0.11 -24.15
C LYS A 85 1.49 -0.53 -25.54
N SER A 86 0.36 -0.66 -26.23
CA SER A 86 0.32 -1.27 -27.56
C SER A 86 1.08 -0.43 -28.58
N GLN A 87 1.71 -1.12 -29.53
CA GLN A 87 2.50 -0.51 -30.59
C GLN A 87 1.73 0.55 -31.41
N PRO A 88 0.46 0.35 -31.81
CA PRO A 88 -0.29 1.34 -32.59
C PRO A 88 -0.46 2.68 -31.87
N ILE A 89 -0.72 2.66 -30.56
CA ILE A 89 -0.90 3.87 -29.75
C ILE A 89 0.43 4.61 -29.60
N LEU A 90 1.52 3.88 -29.33
CA LEU A 90 2.85 4.46 -29.20
C LEU A 90 3.34 5.06 -30.53
N GLU A 91 3.07 4.42 -31.66
CA GLU A 91 3.42 4.94 -33.00
C GLU A 91 2.63 6.20 -33.36
N GLN A 92 1.33 6.23 -33.06
CA GLN A 92 0.50 7.43 -33.27
C GLN A 92 0.96 8.60 -32.39
N ALA A 93 1.34 8.34 -31.14
CA ALA A 93 1.88 9.35 -30.24
C ALA A 93 3.25 9.87 -30.72
N LEU A 94 4.16 8.96 -31.10
CA LEU A 94 5.47 9.30 -31.66
C LEU A 94 5.37 10.13 -32.94
N ALA A 95 4.41 9.81 -33.81
CA ALA A 95 4.18 10.54 -35.05
C ALA A 95 3.85 12.03 -34.81
N LYS A 96 3.21 12.36 -33.67
CA LYS A 96 2.89 13.75 -33.29
C LYS A 96 4.07 14.49 -32.69
N VAL A 97 4.92 13.83 -31.91
CA VAL A 97 5.97 14.47 -31.09
C VAL A 97 7.35 14.46 -31.77
N SER A 98 7.67 13.43 -32.55
CA SER A 98 8.96 13.31 -33.24
C SER A 98 8.86 12.48 -34.52
N PRO A 99 8.49 13.11 -35.66
CA PRO A 99 8.27 12.42 -36.94
C PRO A 99 9.49 11.66 -37.47
N GLN A 100 10.70 12.06 -37.07
CA GLN A 100 11.98 11.49 -37.51
C GLN A 100 12.47 10.31 -36.64
N ALA A 101 11.80 9.98 -35.53
CA ALA A 101 12.25 9.00 -34.54
C ALA A 101 11.42 7.69 -34.53
N ARG A 102 10.86 7.27 -35.68
CA ARG A 102 10.04 6.04 -35.84
C ARG A 102 10.89 4.75 -35.92
N SER A 103 11.81 4.53 -34.98
CA SER A 103 12.57 3.28 -34.93
C SER A 103 11.98 2.31 -33.90
N GLN A 104 12.04 1.00 -34.16
CA GLN A 104 11.58 -0.04 -33.21
C GLN A 104 12.32 0.04 -31.86
N ARG A 105 13.56 0.55 -31.86
CA ARG A 105 14.34 0.78 -30.64
C ARG A 105 13.71 1.87 -29.77
N THR A 106 13.25 2.95 -30.39
CA THR A 106 12.58 4.07 -29.70
C THR A 106 11.29 3.62 -29.02
N ILE A 107 10.50 2.76 -29.68
CA ILE A 107 9.24 2.23 -29.10
C ILE A 107 9.54 1.35 -27.89
N ASN A 108 10.58 0.50 -27.96
CA ASN A 108 10.97 -0.35 -26.84
C ASN A 108 11.53 0.46 -25.65
N GLU A 109 12.27 1.54 -25.90
CA GLU A 109 12.73 2.47 -24.86
C GLU A 109 11.55 3.19 -24.20
N ILE A 110 10.58 3.64 -24.99
CA ILE A 110 9.37 4.29 -24.47
C ILE A 110 8.58 3.31 -23.60
N ASN A 111 8.37 2.08 -24.06
CA ASN A 111 7.61 1.08 -23.31
C ASN A 111 8.27 0.73 -21.96
N LYS A 112 9.62 0.71 -21.89
CA LYS A 112 10.34 0.51 -20.62
C LYS A 112 10.13 1.64 -19.63
N ASN A 113 10.07 2.89 -20.12
CA ASN A 113 9.95 4.08 -19.28
C ASN A 113 8.48 4.48 -19.02
N LEU A 114 7.52 3.88 -19.72
CA LEU A 114 6.09 4.11 -19.59
C LEU A 114 5.45 3.14 -18.58
N GLN A 115 4.96 3.67 -17.48
CA GLN A 115 4.27 2.91 -16.45
C GLN A 115 2.81 3.33 -16.32
N VAL A 116 1.90 2.39 -16.54
CA VAL A 116 0.47 2.60 -16.36
C VAL A 116 0.06 2.05 -15.00
N LYS A 117 -0.62 2.88 -14.19
CA LYS A 117 -1.14 2.50 -12.87
C LYS A 117 -2.65 2.71 -12.84
N ILE A 118 -3.36 1.69 -12.35
CA ILE A 118 -4.79 1.77 -12.07
C ILE A 118 -4.96 2.28 -10.65
N VAL A 119 -5.77 3.33 -10.46
CA VAL A 119 -6.08 3.83 -9.11
C VAL A 119 -7.16 2.93 -8.49
N PRO A 120 -6.87 2.23 -7.37
CA PRO A 120 -7.82 1.28 -6.78
C PRO A 120 -9.16 1.92 -6.47
N ALA A 121 -10.25 1.15 -6.66
CA ALA A 121 -11.63 1.60 -6.44
C ALA A 121 -12.04 2.85 -7.25
N THR A 122 -11.39 3.11 -8.38
CA THR A 122 -11.77 4.20 -9.30
C THR A 122 -11.61 3.78 -10.76
N ASN A 123 -12.26 4.50 -11.68
CA ASN A 123 -12.09 4.32 -13.12
C ASN A 123 -10.96 5.19 -13.70
N ILE A 124 -9.91 5.44 -12.91
CA ILE A 124 -8.82 6.35 -13.27
C ILE A 124 -7.56 5.55 -13.62
N LEU A 125 -7.03 5.84 -14.81
CA LEU A 125 -5.74 5.35 -15.32
C LEU A 125 -4.71 6.47 -15.22
N VAL A 126 -3.59 6.21 -14.54
CA VAL A 126 -2.46 7.14 -14.43
C VAL A 126 -1.33 6.63 -15.30
N ILE A 127 -0.99 7.38 -16.34
CA ILE A 127 0.13 7.07 -17.23
C ILE A 127 1.32 7.90 -16.76
N ASN A 128 2.39 7.24 -16.33
CA ASN A 128 3.65 7.84 -15.92
C ASN A 128 4.72 7.58 -16.98
N TYR A 129 5.55 8.58 -17.25
CA TYR A 129 6.70 8.43 -18.13
C TYR A 129 7.92 9.14 -17.55
N GLN A 130 9.10 8.55 -17.73
CA GLN A 130 10.37 9.09 -17.25
C GLN A 130 11.30 9.39 -18.42
N ASP A 131 11.81 10.63 -18.49
CA ASP A 131 12.74 11.07 -19.53
C ASP A 131 13.76 12.08 -18.97
N GLN A 132 14.83 12.34 -19.71
CA GLN A 132 15.80 13.39 -19.41
C GLN A 132 15.25 14.79 -19.71
N SER A 133 14.33 14.91 -20.68
CA SER A 133 13.71 16.19 -21.03
C SER A 133 12.28 16.28 -20.48
N PRO A 134 12.00 17.21 -19.54
CA PRO A 134 10.67 17.36 -18.94
C PRO A 134 9.60 17.80 -19.96
N ILE A 135 10.01 18.58 -20.98
CA ILE A 135 9.13 19.07 -22.03
C ILE A 135 8.72 17.93 -22.96
N LYS A 136 9.71 17.18 -23.50
CA LYS A 136 9.43 16.04 -24.40
C LYS A 136 8.63 14.95 -23.68
N ALA A 137 8.91 14.70 -22.41
CA ALA A 137 8.15 13.74 -21.61
C ALA A 137 6.67 14.13 -21.49
N ALA A 138 6.39 15.41 -21.19
CA ALA A 138 5.01 15.89 -21.10
C ALA A 138 4.30 15.84 -22.46
N GLU A 139 4.96 16.26 -23.53
CA GLU A 139 4.42 16.18 -24.90
C GLU A 139 4.12 14.73 -25.30
N LEU A 140 5.03 13.79 -25.04
CA LEU A 140 4.83 12.38 -25.35
C LEU A 140 3.66 11.78 -24.58
N VAL A 141 3.60 11.99 -23.27
CA VAL A 141 2.51 11.46 -22.44
C VAL A 141 1.16 12.04 -22.86
N ASN A 142 1.10 13.34 -23.15
CA ASN A 142 -0.11 13.97 -23.67
C ASN A 142 -0.49 13.42 -25.06
N ALA A 143 0.49 13.15 -25.93
CA ALA A 143 0.25 12.55 -27.23
C ALA A 143 -0.26 11.10 -27.11
N VAL A 144 0.27 10.31 -26.17
CA VAL A 144 -0.22 8.96 -25.84
C VAL A 144 -1.66 9.04 -25.33
N ALA A 145 -1.96 9.93 -24.38
CA ALA A 145 -3.32 10.14 -23.88
C ALA A 145 -4.31 10.49 -25.00
N GLN A 146 -3.93 11.40 -25.91
CA GLN A 146 -4.77 11.75 -27.05
C GLN A 146 -4.92 10.61 -28.06
N ALA A 147 -3.86 9.85 -28.33
CA ALA A 147 -3.92 8.68 -29.21
C ALA A 147 -4.88 7.62 -28.63
N MET A 148 -4.86 7.42 -27.30
CA MET A 148 -5.74 6.48 -26.61
C MET A 148 -7.21 6.92 -26.70
N VAL A 149 -7.52 8.20 -26.43
CA VAL A 149 -8.88 8.76 -26.61
C VAL A 149 -9.37 8.56 -28.05
N LYS A 150 -8.50 8.80 -29.03
CA LYS A 150 -8.83 8.65 -30.45
C LYS A 150 -9.06 7.19 -30.83
N GLU A 151 -8.18 6.29 -30.42
CA GLU A 151 -8.28 4.84 -30.70
C GLU A 151 -9.54 4.25 -30.07
N SER A 152 -9.84 4.60 -28.82
CA SER A 152 -11.10 4.21 -28.15
C SER A 152 -12.33 4.68 -28.92
N ALA A 153 -12.37 5.95 -29.35
CA ALA A 153 -13.47 6.48 -30.14
C ALA A 153 -13.63 5.76 -31.49
N GLU A 154 -12.51 5.46 -32.17
CA GLU A 154 -12.53 4.72 -33.44
C GLU A 154 -12.96 3.26 -33.26
N GLN A 155 -12.53 2.59 -32.19
CA GLN A 155 -12.94 1.23 -31.88
C GLN A 155 -14.43 1.14 -31.58
N ILE A 156 -14.94 2.01 -30.70
CA ILE A 156 -16.37 2.11 -30.38
C ILE A 156 -17.19 2.35 -31.65
N ARG A 157 -16.74 3.25 -32.53
CA ARG A 157 -17.42 3.52 -33.81
C ARG A 157 -17.43 2.29 -34.72
N LYS A 158 -16.31 1.56 -34.86
CA LYS A 158 -16.23 0.33 -35.68
C LYS A 158 -17.15 -0.77 -35.15
N GLU A 159 -17.20 -0.95 -33.84
CA GLU A 159 -18.10 -1.90 -33.20
C GLU A 159 -19.57 -1.49 -33.39
N ALA A 160 -19.91 -0.21 -33.18
CA ALA A 160 -21.26 0.31 -33.37
C ALA A 160 -21.73 0.15 -34.82
N ALA A 161 -20.86 0.46 -35.80
CA ALA A 161 -21.14 0.24 -37.22
C ALA A 161 -21.41 -1.24 -37.55
N SER A 162 -20.67 -2.16 -36.93
CA SER A 162 -20.85 -3.61 -37.12
C SER A 162 -22.20 -4.07 -36.53
N VAL A 163 -22.57 -3.60 -35.34
CA VAL A 163 -23.86 -3.87 -34.71
C VAL A 163 -25.00 -3.27 -35.53
N GLN A 164 -24.84 -2.03 -36.00
CA GLN A 164 -25.82 -1.39 -36.88
C GLN A 164 -26.01 -2.21 -38.16
N GLN A 165 -24.94 -2.61 -38.83
CA GLN A 165 -25.04 -3.40 -40.07
C GLN A 165 -25.76 -4.74 -39.85
N PHE A 166 -25.55 -5.37 -38.69
CA PHE A 166 -26.29 -6.58 -38.30
C PHE A 166 -27.79 -6.28 -38.06
N LEU A 167 -28.10 -5.26 -37.26
CA LEU A 167 -29.48 -4.88 -36.92
C LEU A 167 -30.27 -4.36 -38.14
N GLU A 168 -29.63 -3.65 -39.07
CA GLU A 168 -30.25 -3.21 -40.32
C GLU A 168 -30.70 -4.39 -41.21
N LYS A 169 -30.04 -5.55 -41.10
CA LYS A 169 -30.46 -6.79 -41.76
C LYS A 169 -31.56 -7.52 -40.99
N GLU A 170 -31.53 -7.53 -39.65
CA GLU A 170 -32.50 -8.26 -38.82
C GLU A 170 -33.83 -7.53 -38.63
N VAL A 171 -33.85 -6.19 -38.56
CA VAL A 171 -35.10 -5.41 -38.37
C VAL A 171 -36.14 -5.67 -39.48
N PRO A 172 -35.77 -5.69 -40.78
CA PRO A 172 -36.70 -6.07 -41.85
C PRO A 172 -37.25 -7.50 -41.69
N LEU A 173 -36.42 -8.46 -41.27
CA LEU A 173 -36.84 -9.84 -41.02
C LEU A 173 -37.82 -9.93 -39.84
N ALA A 174 -37.54 -9.21 -38.75
CA ALA A 174 -38.44 -9.10 -37.61
C ALA A 174 -39.77 -8.44 -37.99
N ARG A 175 -39.74 -7.39 -38.82
CA ARG A 175 -40.95 -6.75 -39.38
C ARG A 175 -41.76 -7.75 -40.20
N GLN A 176 -41.12 -8.55 -41.07
CA GLN A 176 -41.80 -9.59 -41.84
C GLN A 176 -42.42 -10.68 -40.93
N ARG A 177 -41.74 -11.06 -39.84
CA ARG A 177 -42.30 -12.00 -38.84
C ARG A 177 -43.55 -11.42 -38.16
N LEU A 178 -43.54 -10.14 -37.80
CA LEU A 178 -44.71 -9.45 -37.26
C LEU A 178 -45.85 -9.41 -38.28
N GLU A 179 -45.60 -8.99 -39.51
CA GLU A 179 -46.61 -8.96 -40.58
C GLU A 179 -47.23 -10.34 -40.84
N LYS A 180 -46.42 -11.41 -40.81
CA LYS A 180 -46.91 -12.79 -40.90
C LYS A 180 -47.80 -13.14 -39.71
N ALA A 181 -47.39 -12.83 -38.48
CA ALA A 181 -48.19 -13.09 -37.28
C ALA A 181 -49.51 -12.31 -37.29
N GLU A 182 -49.48 -11.02 -37.69
CA GLU A 182 -50.66 -10.18 -37.87
C GLU A 182 -51.59 -10.72 -38.96
N SER A 183 -51.03 -11.19 -40.08
CA SER A 183 -51.82 -11.80 -41.16
C SER A 183 -52.52 -13.07 -40.69
N VAL A 184 -51.84 -13.94 -39.95
CA VAL A 184 -52.40 -15.18 -39.39
C VAL A 184 -53.52 -14.85 -38.40
N GLU A 185 -53.27 -13.91 -37.46
CA GLU A 185 -54.28 -13.46 -36.50
C GLU A 185 -55.50 -12.86 -37.20
N ASN A 186 -55.28 -11.96 -38.18
CA ASN A 186 -56.35 -11.30 -38.92
C ASN A 186 -57.16 -12.27 -39.79
N LYS A 187 -56.51 -13.24 -40.45
CA LYS A 187 -57.20 -14.32 -41.19
C LYS A 187 -58.08 -15.13 -40.26
N TYR A 188 -57.57 -15.50 -39.08
CA TYR A 188 -58.36 -16.23 -38.08
C TYR A 188 -59.53 -15.40 -37.54
N ARG A 189 -59.32 -14.11 -37.22
CA ARG A 189 -60.39 -13.18 -36.80
C ARG A 189 -61.48 -13.03 -37.87
N ARG A 190 -61.11 -12.91 -39.15
CA ARG A 190 -62.06 -12.82 -40.27
C ARG A 190 -62.83 -14.13 -40.48
N ALA A 191 -62.15 -15.27 -40.47
CA ALA A 191 -62.77 -16.58 -40.63
C ALA A 191 -63.74 -16.90 -39.48
N SER A 192 -63.40 -16.50 -38.26
CA SER A 192 -64.21 -16.72 -37.07
C SER A 192 -65.35 -15.69 -36.89
N ARG A 193 -65.38 -14.58 -37.66
CA ARG A 193 -66.37 -13.48 -37.59
C ARG A 193 -66.49 -12.84 -36.18
N ILE A 194 -65.45 -12.92 -35.35
CA ILE A 194 -65.52 -12.43 -33.98
C ILE A 194 -64.86 -11.05 -33.89
N ILE A 195 -65.70 -10.02 -33.78
CA ILE A 195 -65.31 -8.61 -33.66
C ILE A 195 -65.03 -8.25 -32.19
N SER A 196 -65.80 -8.80 -31.25
CA SER A 196 -65.58 -8.68 -29.80
C SER A 196 -66.15 -9.90 -29.07
N PHE A 197 -65.28 -10.71 -28.47
CA PHE A 197 -65.68 -11.86 -27.65
C PHE A 197 -66.33 -11.44 -26.34
N ALA A 198 -65.90 -10.33 -25.75
CA ALA A 198 -66.42 -9.84 -24.48
C ALA A 198 -67.90 -9.44 -24.62
N ASP A 199 -68.23 -8.72 -25.69
CA ASP A 199 -69.61 -8.26 -25.92
C ASP A 199 -70.53 -9.41 -26.35
N GLN A 200 -70.03 -10.35 -27.17
CA GLN A 200 -70.79 -11.54 -27.57
C GLN A 200 -71.02 -12.51 -26.40
N SER A 201 -70.01 -12.75 -25.56
CA SER A 201 -70.15 -13.62 -24.38
C SER A 201 -71.11 -13.00 -23.37
N LYS A 202 -71.01 -11.68 -23.13
CA LYS A 202 -71.92 -10.95 -22.26
C LYS A 202 -73.37 -11.02 -22.77
N SER A 203 -73.59 -10.71 -24.05
CA SER A 203 -74.93 -10.80 -24.66
C SER A 203 -75.54 -12.19 -24.60
N LEU A 204 -74.73 -13.26 -24.77
CA LEU A 204 -75.20 -14.64 -24.67
C LEU A 204 -75.51 -15.03 -23.22
N VAL A 205 -74.70 -14.59 -22.25
CA VAL A 205 -74.96 -14.79 -20.82
C VAL A 205 -76.22 -14.05 -20.38
N ASP A 206 -76.39 -12.79 -20.81
CA ASP A 206 -77.59 -11.99 -20.51
C ASP A 206 -78.85 -12.61 -21.11
N SER A 207 -78.76 -13.12 -22.36
CA SER A 207 -79.87 -13.82 -23.02
C SER A 207 -80.19 -15.15 -22.32
N LEU A 208 -79.18 -15.87 -21.84
CA LEU A 208 -79.35 -17.12 -21.08
C LEU A 208 -80.03 -16.83 -19.74
N ALA A 209 -79.60 -15.79 -19.02
CA ALA A 209 -80.21 -15.37 -17.76
C ALA A 209 -81.67 -14.95 -17.95
N ALA A 210 -82.00 -14.24 -19.04
CA ALA A 210 -83.37 -13.87 -19.37
C ALA A 210 -84.25 -15.10 -19.67
N LEU A 211 -83.73 -16.11 -20.39
CA LEU A 211 -84.45 -17.36 -20.63
C LEU A 211 -84.60 -18.21 -19.36
N GLU A 212 -83.61 -18.20 -18.47
CA GLU A 212 -83.69 -18.89 -17.18
C GLU A 212 -84.75 -18.26 -16.27
N ASP A 213 -84.87 -16.93 -16.28
CA ASP A 213 -85.94 -16.22 -15.58
C ASP A 213 -87.32 -16.51 -16.20
N GLN A 214 -87.42 -16.53 -17.53
CA GLN A 214 -88.64 -16.98 -18.23
C GLN A 214 -89.00 -18.43 -17.92
N GLU A 215 -88.03 -19.34 -17.86
CA GLU A 215 -88.25 -20.73 -17.47
C GLU A 215 -88.80 -20.81 -16.04
N ARG A 216 -88.18 -20.09 -15.10
CA ARG A 216 -88.58 -20.04 -13.70
C ARG A 216 -89.99 -19.49 -13.52
N THR A 217 -90.34 -18.42 -14.23
CA THR A 217 -91.68 -17.81 -14.20
C THR A 217 -92.72 -18.74 -14.82
N LEU A 218 -92.43 -19.40 -15.95
CA LEU A 218 -93.31 -20.40 -16.56
C LEU A 218 -93.51 -21.63 -15.67
N LEU A 219 -92.45 -22.09 -14.98
CA LEU A 219 -92.55 -23.18 -13.99
C LEU A 219 -93.45 -22.79 -12.82
N ALA A 220 -93.35 -21.55 -12.33
CA ALA A 220 -94.22 -21.05 -11.27
C ALA A 220 -95.69 -20.96 -11.72
N GLN A 221 -95.95 -20.42 -12.92
CA GLN A 221 -97.29 -20.39 -13.52
C GLN A 221 -97.85 -21.79 -13.74
N LEU A 222 -97.03 -22.72 -14.21
CA LEU A 222 -97.43 -24.12 -14.40
C LEU A 222 -97.82 -24.76 -13.06
N GLN A 223 -97.04 -24.52 -12.01
CA GLN A 223 -97.32 -25.03 -10.68
C GLN A 223 -98.61 -24.43 -10.12
N GLU A 224 -98.86 -23.14 -10.36
CA GLU A 224 -100.09 -22.46 -9.97
C GLU A 224 -101.30 -23.02 -10.71
N VAL A 225 -101.24 -23.17 -12.03
CA VAL A 225 -102.34 -23.75 -12.83
C VAL A 225 -102.55 -25.22 -12.46
N ARG A 226 -101.49 -25.98 -12.14
CA ARG A 226 -101.60 -27.35 -11.62
C ARG A 226 -102.30 -27.40 -10.26
N SER A 227 -101.95 -26.51 -9.32
CA SER A 227 -102.59 -26.48 -8.00
C SER A 227 -104.06 -26.07 -8.09
N ARG A 228 -104.40 -25.07 -8.92
CA ARG A 228 -105.78 -24.69 -9.24
C ARG A 228 -106.57 -25.84 -9.89
N ASN A 229 -105.96 -26.57 -10.82
CA ASN A 229 -106.61 -27.75 -11.42
C ASN A 229 -106.86 -28.85 -10.39
N VAL A 230 -105.94 -29.10 -9.47
CA VAL A 230 -106.13 -30.09 -8.40
C VAL A 230 -107.28 -29.69 -7.46
N SER A 231 -107.37 -28.42 -7.05
CA SER A 231 -108.46 -27.97 -6.20
C SER A 231 -109.82 -28.00 -6.91
N LEU A 232 -109.87 -27.61 -8.19
CA LEU A 232 -111.10 -27.71 -8.99
C LEU A 232 -111.53 -29.17 -9.23
N ARG A 233 -110.59 -30.11 -9.38
CA ARG A 233 -110.89 -31.56 -9.48
C ARG A 233 -111.45 -32.14 -8.18
N GLN A 234 -110.98 -31.68 -7.01
CA GLN A 234 -111.51 -32.09 -5.71
C GLN A 234 -112.99 -31.68 -5.52
N ILE A 235 -113.38 -30.53 -6.06
CA ILE A 235 -114.74 -29.97 -5.92
C ILE A 235 -115.73 -30.61 -6.92
N THR A 236 -115.27 -31.01 -8.11
CA THR A 236 -116.14 -31.46 -9.22
C THR A 236 -116.36 -32.97 -9.30
N ALA A 237 -115.76 -33.76 -8.40
CA ALA A 237 -115.75 -35.24 -8.41
C ALA A 237 -115.24 -35.88 -9.72
N ALA A 238 -114.73 -35.09 -10.67
CA ALA A 238 -114.16 -35.56 -11.92
C ALA A 238 -112.71 -36.00 -11.70
N THR A 239 -112.48 -37.30 -11.64
CA THR A 239 -111.14 -37.87 -11.43
C THR A 239 -110.27 -37.77 -12.68
N ASN A 240 -110.86 -37.75 -13.89
CA ASN A 240 -110.15 -37.52 -15.14
C ASN A 240 -110.78 -36.43 -16.01
N LEU A 241 -109.97 -35.84 -16.90
CA LEU A 241 -110.41 -34.87 -17.91
C LEU A 241 -111.57 -35.45 -18.77
N SER A 242 -111.51 -36.75 -19.05
CA SER A 242 -112.57 -37.49 -19.76
C SER A 242 -113.88 -37.53 -18.97
N ASP A 243 -113.83 -37.63 -17.63
CA ASP A 243 -115.01 -37.73 -16.78
C ASP A 243 -115.73 -36.38 -16.65
N ALA A 244 -114.97 -35.27 -16.55
CA ALA A 244 -115.51 -33.91 -16.62
C ALA A 244 -116.18 -33.64 -17.98
N TYR A 245 -115.62 -34.14 -19.08
CA TYR A 245 -116.25 -34.06 -20.40
C TYR A 245 -117.51 -34.92 -20.53
N THR A 246 -117.58 -36.08 -19.85
CA THR A 246 -118.78 -36.93 -19.85
C THR A 246 -119.91 -36.41 -18.96
N ALA A 247 -119.59 -35.64 -17.90
CA ALA A 247 -120.57 -35.02 -17.02
C ALA A 247 -121.40 -33.93 -17.71
N VAL A 248 -120.85 -33.29 -18.76
CA VAL A 248 -121.57 -32.36 -19.66
C VAL A 248 -122.49 -33.12 -20.66
N ARG A 249 -122.82 -34.40 -20.39
CA ARG A 249 -123.72 -35.32 -21.11
C ARG A 249 -124.13 -34.87 -22.52
N GLY A 250 -123.19 -35.02 -23.44
CA GLY A 250 -123.37 -34.78 -24.87
C GLY A 250 -122.11 -35.11 -25.68
N GLY A 251 -121.43 -36.20 -25.35
CA GLY A 251 -120.15 -36.60 -25.95
C GLY A 251 -120.22 -37.14 -27.38
N GLN A 252 -120.91 -36.48 -28.32
CA GLN A 252 -120.96 -36.93 -29.73
C GLN A 252 -120.99 -35.84 -30.81
N ASP A 253 -120.51 -34.62 -30.56
CA ASP A 253 -120.26 -33.69 -31.67
C ASP A 253 -118.80 -33.79 -32.16
N GLU A 254 -118.58 -34.61 -33.19
CA GLU A 254 -117.29 -34.72 -33.91
C GLU A 254 -116.76 -33.35 -34.34
N GLN A 255 -117.67 -32.39 -34.57
CA GLN A 255 -117.34 -31.01 -34.91
C GLN A 255 -116.64 -30.27 -33.75
N LEU A 256 -117.06 -30.48 -32.50
CA LEU A 256 -116.47 -29.80 -31.34
C LEU A 256 -115.03 -30.29 -31.08
N ILE A 257 -114.79 -31.60 -31.26
CA ILE A 257 -113.45 -32.20 -31.19
C ILE A 257 -112.54 -31.65 -32.30
N LYS A 258 -113.06 -31.52 -33.53
CA LYS A 258 -112.32 -30.91 -34.65
C LYS A 258 -112.00 -29.43 -34.40
N LEU A 259 -112.93 -28.65 -33.83
CA LEU A 259 -112.67 -27.26 -33.45
C LEU A 259 -111.57 -27.15 -32.37
N ARG A 260 -111.55 -28.07 -31.40
CA ARG A 260 -110.48 -28.13 -30.37
C ARG A 260 -109.12 -28.44 -30.98
N GLY A 261 -109.05 -29.41 -31.89
CA GLY A 261 -107.83 -29.73 -32.62
C GLY A 261 -107.31 -28.51 -33.39
N LYS A 262 -108.20 -27.79 -34.09
CA LYS A 262 -107.86 -26.55 -34.80
C LYS A 262 -107.38 -25.44 -33.85
N LEU A 263 -107.99 -25.28 -32.68
CA LEU A 263 -107.56 -24.30 -31.67
C LEU A 263 -106.16 -24.63 -31.12
N ALA A 264 -105.86 -25.90 -30.86
CA ALA A 264 -104.54 -26.34 -30.41
C ALA A 264 -103.45 -26.16 -31.49
N ASP A 265 -103.77 -26.48 -32.75
CA ASP A 265 -102.89 -26.23 -33.90
C ASP A 265 -102.65 -24.73 -34.10
N LEU A 266 -103.70 -23.92 -34.01
CA LEU A 266 -103.60 -22.48 -34.18
C LEU A 266 -102.76 -21.84 -33.06
N GLU A 267 -102.91 -22.28 -31.81
CA GLU A 267 -102.02 -21.85 -30.72
C GLU A 267 -100.57 -22.25 -30.98
N THR A 268 -100.34 -23.45 -31.51
CA THR A 268 -98.99 -23.88 -31.92
C THR A 268 -98.42 -22.99 -33.02
N GLN A 269 -99.23 -22.59 -34.01
CA GLN A 269 -98.83 -21.64 -35.06
C GLN A 269 -98.57 -20.23 -34.51
N LEU A 270 -99.38 -19.78 -33.55
CA LEU A 270 -99.26 -18.48 -32.92
C LEU A 270 -98.00 -18.39 -32.04
N ILE A 271 -97.64 -19.49 -31.37
CA ILE A 271 -96.36 -19.65 -30.66
C ILE A 271 -95.19 -19.60 -31.64
N ASN A 272 -95.27 -20.32 -32.76
CA ASN A 272 -94.23 -20.29 -33.79
C ASN A 272 -94.09 -18.93 -34.48
N ALA A 273 -95.20 -18.21 -34.68
CA ALA A 273 -95.19 -16.86 -35.23
C ALA A 273 -94.58 -15.86 -34.24
N ARG A 274 -94.88 -15.97 -32.94
CA ARG A 274 -94.30 -15.13 -31.89
C ARG A 274 -92.80 -15.34 -31.69
N LEU A 275 -92.26 -16.51 -32.08
CA LEU A 275 -90.80 -16.74 -32.10
C LEU A 275 -90.08 -15.90 -33.15
N ARG A 276 -90.78 -15.42 -34.18
CA ARG A 276 -90.20 -14.72 -35.33
C ARG A 276 -90.66 -13.28 -35.45
N PHE A 277 -91.82 -12.96 -34.87
CA PHE A 277 -92.53 -11.73 -35.10
C PHE A 277 -93.03 -11.12 -33.78
N THR A 278 -93.06 -9.80 -33.70
CA THR A 278 -93.56 -9.06 -32.53
C THR A 278 -95.09 -9.17 -32.39
N GLU A 279 -95.62 -8.88 -31.19
CA GLU A 279 -97.07 -8.98 -30.88
C GLU A 279 -97.95 -8.20 -31.87
N ASN A 280 -97.46 -7.10 -32.42
CA ASN A 280 -98.19 -6.23 -33.35
C ASN A 280 -97.98 -6.59 -34.84
N HIS A 281 -97.20 -7.64 -35.13
CA HIS A 281 -96.90 -8.04 -36.51
C HIS A 281 -98.18 -8.53 -37.21
N PRO A 282 -98.42 -8.19 -38.49
CA PRO A 282 -99.66 -8.51 -39.19
C PRO A 282 -100.04 -10.00 -39.13
N THR A 283 -99.04 -10.89 -39.18
CA THR A 283 -99.20 -12.34 -39.11
C THR A 283 -99.58 -12.84 -37.72
N VAL A 284 -99.07 -12.23 -36.64
CA VAL A 284 -99.45 -12.57 -35.27
C VAL A 284 -100.86 -12.04 -35.00
N MET A 285 -101.14 -10.82 -35.45
CA MET A 285 -102.46 -10.21 -35.36
C MET A 285 -103.53 -10.96 -36.17
N SER A 286 -103.17 -11.55 -37.32
CA SER A 286 -104.11 -12.39 -38.09
C SER A 286 -104.41 -13.70 -37.35
N LEU A 287 -103.40 -14.37 -36.82
CA LEU A 287 -103.58 -15.58 -36.03
C LEU A 287 -104.34 -15.32 -34.72
N LEU A 288 -104.11 -14.18 -34.06
CA LEU A 288 -104.88 -13.75 -32.90
C LEU A 288 -106.35 -13.51 -33.25
N ARG A 289 -106.63 -12.85 -34.38
CA ARG A 289 -108.00 -12.66 -34.88
C ARG A 289 -108.66 -13.99 -35.21
N GLU A 290 -107.93 -14.90 -35.85
CA GLU A 290 -108.40 -16.24 -36.21
C GLU A 290 -108.69 -17.08 -34.96
N ARG A 291 -107.86 -16.96 -33.92
CA ARG A 291 -108.06 -17.59 -32.61
C ARG A 291 -109.32 -17.06 -31.95
N GLN A 292 -109.49 -15.74 -31.95
CA GLN A 292 -110.67 -15.11 -31.37
C GLN A 292 -111.95 -15.55 -32.10
N ALA A 293 -111.91 -15.63 -33.44
CA ALA A 293 -113.02 -16.11 -34.25
C ALA A 293 -113.36 -17.58 -33.97
N LEU A 294 -112.34 -18.46 -33.90
CA LEU A 294 -112.51 -19.87 -33.54
C LEU A 294 -113.03 -20.05 -32.11
N HIS A 295 -112.57 -19.23 -31.17
CA HIS A 295 -113.03 -19.25 -29.78
C HIS A 295 -114.48 -18.81 -29.66
N ASN A 296 -114.88 -17.77 -30.42
CA ASN A 296 -116.27 -17.34 -30.49
C ASN A 296 -117.17 -18.41 -31.13
N LEU A 297 -116.73 -19.06 -32.21
CA LEU A 297 -117.45 -20.18 -32.83
C LEU A 297 -117.60 -21.36 -31.88
N TYR A 298 -116.53 -21.69 -31.14
CA TYR A 298 -116.54 -22.73 -30.12
C TYR A 298 -117.56 -22.40 -29.01
N ASN A 299 -117.56 -21.16 -28.51
CA ASN A 299 -118.51 -20.71 -27.47
C ASN A 299 -119.95 -20.59 -28.00
N GLN A 300 -120.13 -20.31 -29.29
CA GLN A 300 -121.45 -20.25 -29.94
C GLN A 300 -122.05 -21.66 -30.08
N GLN A 301 -121.23 -22.65 -30.45
CA GLN A 301 -121.65 -24.06 -30.44
C GLN A 301 -121.88 -24.57 -29.01
N LEU A 302 -121.09 -24.09 -28.04
CA LEU A 302 -121.29 -24.38 -26.62
C LEU A 302 -122.63 -23.82 -26.09
N SER A 303 -123.07 -22.66 -26.58
CA SER A 303 -124.30 -22.00 -26.13
C SER A 303 -125.56 -22.48 -26.85
N GLN A 304 -125.46 -23.05 -28.06
CA GLN A 304 -126.56 -23.75 -28.73
C GLN A 304 -126.97 -25.06 -28.03
N LEU A 305 -126.10 -25.59 -27.18
CA LEU A 305 -126.37 -26.76 -26.36
C LEU A 305 -127.10 -26.42 -25.02
N SER A 306 -127.51 -25.16 -24.80
CA SER A 306 -128.36 -24.74 -23.67
C SER A 306 -129.85 -25.06 -23.91
N PRO A 307 -130.53 -25.84 -23.04
CA PRO A 307 -131.89 -26.31 -23.31
C PRO A 307 -132.98 -25.27 -22.96
N LYS A 308 -133.83 -24.95 -23.94
CA LYS A 308 -135.19 -24.44 -23.73
C LYS A 308 -136.14 -25.65 -23.75
N ASN A 309 -136.84 -25.88 -22.64
CA ASN A 309 -137.92 -26.85 -22.40
C ASN A 309 -137.54 -28.35 -22.32
N SER A 310 -137.50 -28.89 -21.09
CA SER A 310 -138.46 -29.91 -20.60
C SER A 310 -138.33 -30.08 -19.08
N ALA A 311 -139.44 -30.47 -18.45
CA ALA A 311 -139.78 -30.30 -17.04
C ALA A 311 -139.01 -31.15 -15.99
N ILE A 312 -139.29 -30.84 -14.71
CA ILE A 312 -139.05 -31.56 -13.42
C ILE A 312 -137.92 -30.91 -12.55
N PRO A 313 -137.96 -30.91 -11.19
CA PRO A 313 -138.73 -30.18 -10.16
C PRO A 313 -137.86 -29.14 -9.35
N PRO A 314 -138.40 -28.36 -8.39
CA PRO A 314 -137.84 -27.05 -7.96
C PRO A 314 -136.68 -27.00 -6.95
N ASP A 315 -135.97 -28.08 -6.61
CA ASP A 315 -135.12 -28.07 -5.40
C ASP A 315 -133.59 -28.06 -5.60
N ASN A 316 -133.04 -28.14 -6.82
CA ASN A 316 -131.57 -28.22 -7.00
C ASN A 316 -130.98 -27.49 -8.22
N VAL A 317 -131.68 -26.49 -8.77
CA VAL A 317 -131.26 -25.71 -9.97
C VAL A 317 -129.94 -24.94 -9.76
N ALA A 318 -129.57 -24.62 -8.52
CA ALA A 318 -128.31 -23.96 -8.20
C ALA A 318 -127.07 -24.85 -8.38
N SER A 319 -127.22 -26.19 -8.33
CA SER A 319 -126.09 -27.13 -8.39
C SER A 319 -125.62 -27.41 -9.83
N ASP A 320 -126.51 -27.35 -10.81
CA ASP A 320 -126.23 -27.74 -12.20
C ASP A 320 -125.51 -26.62 -12.99
N THR A 321 -125.90 -25.36 -12.78
CA THR A 321 -125.22 -24.18 -13.36
C THR A 321 -123.82 -23.98 -12.78
N VAL A 322 -123.65 -24.23 -11.48
CA VAL A 322 -122.35 -24.16 -10.79
C VAL A 322 -121.42 -25.29 -11.24
N SER A 323 -121.93 -26.52 -11.38
CA SER A 323 -121.15 -27.67 -11.88
C SER A 323 -120.70 -27.48 -13.34
N GLN A 324 -121.57 -26.95 -14.21
CA GLN A 324 -121.22 -26.63 -15.59
C GLN A 324 -120.18 -25.50 -15.69
N ASN A 325 -120.30 -24.46 -14.85
CA ASN A 325 -119.32 -23.37 -14.80
C ASN A 325 -117.96 -23.87 -14.30
N LEU A 326 -117.92 -24.68 -13.23
CA LEU A 326 -116.69 -25.30 -12.72
C LEU A 326 -116.04 -26.25 -13.73
N THR A 327 -116.84 -27.00 -14.50
CA THR A 327 -116.32 -27.89 -15.55
C THR A 327 -115.75 -27.09 -16.74
N SER A 328 -116.40 -25.99 -17.13
CA SER A 328 -115.86 -25.04 -18.12
C SER A 328 -114.54 -24.42 -17.64
N GLN A 329 -114.46 -24.02 -16.36
CA GLN A 329 -113.24 -23.51 -15.73
C GLN A 329 -112.12 -24.56 -15.69
N LEU A 330 -112.43 -25.84 -15.50
CA LEU A 330 -111.44 -26.92 -15.58
C LEU A 330 -110.87 -27.07 -16.99
N ILE A 331 -111.72 -27.00 -18.02
CA ILE A 331 -111.30 -27.13 -19.41
C ILE A 331 -110.40 -25.97 -19.82
N THR A 332 -110.74 -24.74 -19.42
CA THR A 332 -109.91 -23.57 -19.72
C THR A 332 -108.56 -23.62 -18.99
N ASN A 333 -108.53 -24.03 -17.71
CA ASN A 333 -107.28 -24.23 -16.97
C ASN A 333 -106.41 -25.35 -17.56
N GLU A 334 -107.00 -26.41 -18.12
CA GLU A 334 -106.24 -27.50 -18.77
C GLU A 334 -105.59 -27.03 -20.09
N ILE A 335 -106.31 -26.23 -20.89
CA ILE A 335 -105.77 -25.61 -22.10
C ILE A 335 -104.62 -24.66 -21.72
N GLU A 336 -104.78 -23.87 -20.66
CA GLU A 336 -103.74 -22.99 -20.14
C GLU A 336 -102.50 -23.78 -19.67
N ARG A 337 -102.71 -24.91 -18.96
CA ARG A 337 -101.63 -25.82 -18.55
C ARG A 337 -100.82 -26.32 -19.74
N LEU A 338 -101.49 -26.80 -20.80
CA LEU A 338 -100.84 -27.30 -22.01
C LEU A 338 -100.10 -26.18 -22.77
N ALA A 339 -100.67 -24.98 -22.82
CA ALA A 339 -100.02 -23.82 -23.41
C ALA A 339 -98.73 -23.44 -22.67
N ILE A 340 -98.74 -23.46 -21.33
CA ILE A 340 -97.55 -23.19 -20.50
C ILE A 340 -96.51 -24.30 -20.67
N GLU A 341 -96.90 -25.58 -20.70
CA GLU A 341 -95.96 -26.69 -20.91
C GLU A 341 -95.25 -26.62 -22.28
N ASN A 342 -95.96 -26.24 -23.33
CA ASN A 342 -95.36 -26.06 -24.65
C ASN A 342 -94.43 -24.84 -24.71
N LYS A 343 -94.78 -23.74 -24.03
CA LYS A 343 -93.88 -22.58 -23.86
C LYS A 343 -92.60 -22.99 -23.11
N LEU A 344 -92.74 -23.75 -22.02
CA LEU A 344 -91.62 -24.23 -21.22
C LEU A 344 -90.65 -25.09 -22.03
N ARG A 345 -91.17 -26.06 -22.81
CA ARG A 345 -90.34 -26.89 -23.71
C ARG A 345 -89.56 -26.04 -24.73
N THR A 346 -90.20 -25.00 -25.27
CA THR A 346 -89.56 -24.07 -26.21
C THR A 346 -88.42 -23.33 -25.53
N VAL A 347 -88.66 -22.72 -24.37
CA VAL A 347 -87.65 -22.01 -23.59
C VAL A 347 -86.50 -22.93 -23.22
N GLN A 348 -86.78 -24.16 -22.78
CA GLN A 348 -85.77 -25.17 -22.47
C GLN A 348 -84.91 -25.54 -23.68
N SER A 349 -85.52 -25.70 -24.86
CA SER A 349 -84.76 -25.97 -26.10
C SER A 349 -83.87 -24.81 -26.52
N LEU A 350 -84.35 -23.56 -26.38
CA LEU A 350 -83.59 -22.35 -26.68
C LEU A 350 -82.43 -22.17 -25.70
N LYS A 351 -82.67 -22.41 -24.41
CA LYS A 351 -81.66 -22.44 -23.35
C LYS A 351 -80.57 -23.46 -23.64
N ALA A 352 -80.93 -24.71 -23.96
CA ALA A 352 -79.97 -25.76 -24.29
C ALA A 352 -79.10 -25.40 -25.51
N ASN A 353 -79.71 -24.80 -26.54
CA ASN A 353 -78.98 -24.32 -27.71
C ASN A 353 -77.99 -23.19 -27.37
N LEU A 354 -78.40 -22.21 -26.54
CA LEU A 354 -77.51 -21.14 -26.08
C LEU A 354 -76.38 -21.67 -25.18
N GLN A 355 -76.66 -22.61 -24.28
CA GLN A 355 -75.64 -23.25 -23.43
C GLN A 355 -74.60 -24.00 -24.26
N ASN A 356 -75.01 -24.76 -25.28
CA ASN A 356 -74.09 -25.42 -26.20
C ASN A 356 -73.23 -24.41 -26.97
N ARG A 357 -73.83 -23.30 -27.41
CA ARG A 357 -73.08 -22.24 -28.09
C ARG A 357 -72.07 -21.55 -27.17
N LEU A 358 -72.44 -21.31 -25.90
CA LEU A 358 -71.56 -20.74 -24.88
C LEU A 358 -70.38 -21.69 -24.57
N ALA A 359 -70.63 -23.00 -24.49
CA ALA A 359 -69.59 -24.01 -24.25
C ALA A 359 -68.58 -24.14 -25.41
N GLN A 360 -68.97 -23.79 -26.63
CA GLN A 360 -68.08 -23.78 -27.80
C GLN A 360 -67.22 -22.52 -27.92
N LEU A 361 -67.57 -21.42 -27.24
CA LEU A 361 -66.80 -20.16 -27.35
C LEU A 361 -65.36 -20.26 -26.82
N PRO A 362 -65.07 -20.85 -25.64
CA PRO A 362 -63.69 -20.98 -25.15
C PRO A 362 -62.78 -21.78 -26.09
N ILE A 363 -63.33 -22.81 -26.75
CA ILE A 363 -62.60 -23.66 -27.71
C ILE A 363 -62.16 -22.84 -28.93
N GLN A 364 -62.99 -21.89 -29.37
CA GLN A 364 -62.65 -20.98 -30.48
C GLN A 364 -61.68 -19.85 -30.05
N GLN A 365 -61.62 -19.51 -28.76
CA GLN A 365 -60.72 -18.49 -28.22
C GLN A 365 -59.27 -18.95 -28.06
N GLN A 366 -59.03 -20.23 -27.74
CA GLN A 366 -57.68 -20.74 -27.49
C GLN A 366 -56.69 -20.45 -28.64
N PRO A 367 -56.99 -20.75 -29.92
CA PRO A 367 -56.07 -20.44 -31.03
C PRO A 367 -55.84 -18.94 -31.21
N LEU A 368 -56.88 -18.12 -31.01
CA LEU A 368 -56.74 -16.67 -31.11
C LEU A 368 -55.77 -16.13 -30.07
N THR A 369 -55.88 -16.56 -28.81
CA THR A 369 -54.95 -16.12 -27.76
C THR A 369 -53.51 -16.52 -28.06
N ALA A 370 -53.27 -17.69 -28.66
CA ALA A 370 -51.94 -18.11 -29.11
C ALA A 370 -51.41 -17.20 -30.22
N PHE A 371 -52.24 -16.87 -31.23
CA PHE A 371 -51.84 -15.94 -32.30
C PHE A 371 -51.60 -14.52 -31.79
N THR A 372 -52.43 -14.02 -30.87
CA THR A 372 -52.23 -12.70 -30.24
C THR A 372 -50.91 -12.67 -29.45
N ARG A 373 -50.58 -13.70 -28.68
CA ARG A 373 -49.27 -13.81 -28.00
C ARG A 373 -48.10 -13.84 -28.98
N GLN A 374 -48.23 -14.55 -30.10
CA GLN A 374 -47.19 -14.62 -31.12
C GLN A 374 -46.98 -13.25 -31.78
N ARG A 375 -48.05 -12.51 -32.07
CA ARG A 375 -47.98 -11.13 -32.57
C ARG A 375 -47.31 -10.21 -31.55
N GLU A 376 -47.70 -10.28 -30.28
CA GLU A 376 -47.12 -9.46 -29.21
C GLU A 376 -45.63 -9.74 -29.01
N ALA A 377 -45.22 -11.01 -29.03
CA ALA A 377 -43.81 -11.39 -28.97
C ALA A 377 -43.02 -10.85 -30.17
N ALA A 378 -43.57 -10.96 -31.39
CA ALA A 378 -42.95 -10.40 -32.59
C ALA A 378 -42.86 -8.87 -32.54
N ALA A 379 -43.90 -8.19 -32.05
CA ALA A 379 -43.93 -6.73 -31.89
C ALA A 379 -42.93 -6.25 -30.84
N ALA A 380 -42.83 -6.95 -29.70
CA ALA A 380 -41.86 -6.65 -28.65
C ALA A 380 -40.42 -6.85 -29.15
N SER A 381 -40.16 -7.93 -29.88
CA SER A 381 -38.86 -8.20 -30.51
C SER A 381 -38.49 -7.11 -31.53
N LEU A 382 -39.42 -6.73 -32.41
CA LEU A 382 -39.19 -5.63 -33.37
C LEU A 382 -38.87 -4.32 -32.66
N LYS A 383 -39.65 -3.96 -31.62
CA LYS A 383 -39.43 -2.74 -30.84
C LYS A 383 -38.06 -2.73 -30.16
N LEU A 384 -37.64 -3.87 -29.59
CA LEU A 384 -36.32 -4.02 -28.98
C LEU A 384 -35.21 -3.83 -30.02
N LEU A 385 -35.30 -4.51 -31.17
CA LEU A 385 -34.31 -4.40 -32.25
C LEU A 385 -34.24 -2.98 -32.81
N GLN A 386 -35.37 -2.29 -32.94
CA GLN A 386 -35.41 -0.89 -33.35
C GLN A 386 -34.76 0.04 -32.31
N GLY A 387 -35.02 -0.17 -31.02
CA GLY A 387 -34.36 0.59 -29.95
C GLY A 387 -32.85 0.40 -29.97
N LYS A 388 -32.39 -0.85 -30.13
CA LYS A 388 -30.96 -1.18 -30.25
C LYS A 388 -30.31 -0.63 -31.52
N LEU A 389 -31.05 -0.58 -32.63
CA LEU A 389 -30.57 0.04 -33.86
C LEU A 389 -30.34 1.54 -33.68
N GLU A 390 -31.24 2.22 -32.98
CA GLU A 390 -31.11 3.65 -32.71
C GLU A 390 -29.97 3.94 -31.72
N GLU A 391 -29.82 3.14 -30.67
CA GLU A 391 -28.66 3.18 -29.76
C GLU A 391 -27.34 3.02 -30.54
N ALA A 392 -27.27 2.06 -31.46
CA ALA A 392 -26.09 1.83 -32.30
C ALA A 392 -25.80 3.02 -33.25
N ARG A 393 -26.83 3.62 -33.85
CA ARG A 393 -26.69 4.83 -34.69
C ARG A 393 -26.17 6.03 -33.91
N ILE A 394 -26.69 6.24 -32.70
CA ILE A 394 -26.22 7.31 -31.81
C ILE A 394 -24.76 7.06 -31.42
N ALA A 395 -24.40 5.82 -31.08
CA ALA A 395 -23.04 5.45 -30.74
C ALA A 395 -22.05 5.61 -31.92
N GLU A 396 -22.46 5.29 -33.15
CA GLU A 396 -21.63 5.51 -34.35
C GLU A 396 -21.47 7.02 -34.65
N ALA A 397 -22.53 7.81 -34.48
CA ALA A 397 -22.51 9.26 -34.72
C ALA A 397 -21.76 10.04 -33.63
N GLN A 398 -21.73 9.55 -32.39
CA GLN A 398 -20.95 10.12 -31.31
C GLN A 398 -19.46 9.89 -31.56
N GLN A 399 -18.77 10.90 -32.10
CA GLN A 399 -17.31 10.88 -32.30
C GLN A 399 -16.49 10.90 -30.99
N VAL A 400 -17.14 10.74 -29.83
CA VAL A 400 -16.50 10.88 -28.52
C VAL A 400 -16.45 9.51 -27.84
N GLY A 401 -15.24 9.02 -27.58
CA GLY A 401 -15.03 7.74 -26.89
C GLY A 401 -15.46 7.75 -25.41
N ASN A 402 -15.32 6.59 -24.77
CA ASN A 402 -15.59 6.41 -23.34
C ASN A 402 -14.41 6.83 -22.44
N ILE A 403 -13.28 7.24 -23.02
CA ILE A 403 -12.11 7.71 -22.29
C ILE A 403 -11.99 9.22 -22.41
N ARG A 404 -11.77 9.88 -21.27
CA ARG A 404 -11.53 11.33 -21.20
C ARG A 404 -10.27 11.66 -20.41
N ILE A 405 -9.58 12.73 -20.80
CA ILE A 405 -8.42 13.24 -20.08
C ILE A 405 -8.94 14.10 -18.92
N ILE A 406 -8.67 13.70 -17.67
CA ILE A 406 -8.97 14.52 -16.49
C ILE A 406 -7.87 15.54 -16.26
N GLU A 407 -6.62 15.11 -16.39
CA GLU A 407 -5.44 15.89 -16.03
C GLU A 407 -4.36 15.69 -17.09
N ALA A 408 -4.03 16.76 -17.83
CA ALA A 408 -2.96 16.75 -18.80
C ALA A 408 -1.60 16.74 -18.10
N ALA A 409 -0.60 16.12 -18.72
CA ALA A 409 0.77 16.10 -18.26
C ALA A 409 1.41 17.50 -18.35
N ILE A 410 1.92 18.01 -17.23
CA ILE A 410 2.63 19.29 -17.12
C ILE A 410 4.14 19.02 -16.92
N PRO A 411 5.04 19.75 -17.59
CA PRO A 411 6.49 19.61 -17.39
C PRO A 411 6.89 19.87 -15.93
N PRO A 412 7.50 18.90 -15.23
CA PRO A 412 7.92 19.06 -13.85
C PRO A 412 9.11 20.01 -13.74
N THR A 413 9.13 20.83 -12.70
CA THR A 413 10.19 21.81 -12.43
C THR A 413 11.43 21.20 -11.77
N ALA A 414 11.28 20.05 -11.10
CA ALA A 414 12.36 19.37 -10.39
C ALA A 414 12.53 17.91 -10.88
N PRO A 415 13.77 17.39 -10.95
CA PRO A 415 14.02 16.01 -11.32
C PRO A 415 13.58 15.05 -10.20
N THR A 416 13.04 13.91 -10.59
CA THR A 416 12.67 12.83 -9.67
C THR A 416 13.85 11.95 -9.27
N PHE A 417 14.87 11.85 -10.12
CA PHE A 417 16.08 11.08 -9.86
C PHE A 417 17.32 11.76 -10.45
N PRO A 418 18.49 11.69 -9.78
CA PRO A 418 18.70 11.21 -8.41
C PRO A 418 18.17 12.20 -7.35
N LYS A 419 17.82 11.72 -6.15
CA LYS A 419 17.40 12.57 -5.03
C LYS A 419 18.63 13.09 -4.28
N PRO A 420 19.07 14.35 -4.48
CA PRO A 420 20.37 14.81 -4.00
C PRO A 420 20.49 14.75 -2.48
N SER A 421 19.40 15.08 -1.76
CA SER A 421 19.35 15.00 -0.29
C SER A 421 19.59 13.60 0.25
N LEU A 422 19.01 12.57 -0.39
CA LEU A 422 19.16 11.18 0.04
C LEU A 422 20.60 10.68 -0.20
N VAL A 423 21.16 10.99 -1.37
CA VAL A 423 22.53 10.56 -1.72
C VAL A 423 23.54 11.22 -0.78
N LEU A 424 23.41 12.53 -0.52
CA LEU A 424 24.29 13.24 0.40
C LEU A 424 24.15 12.76 1.86
N LEU A 425 22.92 12.45 2.31
CA LEU A 425 22.69 11.88 3.64
C LEU A 425 23.39 10.51 3.77
N LEU A 426 23.25 9.64 2.77
CA LEU A 426 23.88 8.33 2.78
C LEU A 426 25.41 8.45 2.74
N ALA A 427 25.95 9.35 1.90
CA ALA A 427 27.39 9.62 1.82
C ALA A 427 27.94 10.18 3.14
N PHE A 428 27.19 11.05 3.82
CA PHE A 428 27.57 11.55 5.15
C PHE A 428 27.66 10.41 6.16
N VAL A 429 26.61 9.60 6.29
CA VAL A 429 26.58 8.47 7.24
C VAL A 429 27.70 7.47 6.95
N LEU A 430 27.86 7.07 5.68
CA LEU A 430 28.88 6.12 5.27
C LEU A 430 30.29 6.69 5.47
N GLY A 431 30.48 7.98 5.15
CA GLY A 431 31.73 8.71 5.35
C GLY A 431 32.13 8.77 6.82
N THR A 432 31.19 9.04 7.72
CA THR A 432 31.44 9.05 9.18
C THR A 432 31.85 7.66 9.67
N ILE A 433 31.14 6.60 9.26
CA ILE A 433 31.46 5.22 9.65
C ILE A 433 32.87 4.85 9.18
N LEU A 434 33.21 5.14 7.92
CA LEU A 434 34.54 4.85 7.37
C LEU A 434 35.64 5.69 8.01
N ALA A 435 35.37 6.96 8.33
CA ALA A 435 36.32 7.82 9.04
C ALA A 435 36.63 7.30 10.45
N ILE A 436 35.60 6.88 11.20
CA ILE A 436 35.77 6.24 12.52
C ILE A 436 36.54 4.93 12.37
N GLY A 437 36.17 4.09 11.39
CA GLY A 437 36.85 2.83 11.12
C GLY A 437 38.34 3.02 10.79
N ALA A 438 38.68 4.03 9.99
CA ALA A 438 40.06 4.37 9.65
C ALA A 438 40.87 4.82 10.89
N VAL A 439 40.26 5.61 11.78
CA VAL A 439 40.90 6.02 13.04
C VAL A 439 41.18 4.80 13.93
N LEU A 440 40.20 3.92 14.12
CA LEU A 440 40.36 2.71 14.91
C LEU A 440 41.41 1.76 14.33
N LEU A 441 41.43 1.60 13.00
CA LEU A 441 42.41 0.77 12.32
C LEU A 441 43.83 1.31 12.50
N LEU A 442 44.02 2.63 12.36
CA LEU A 442 45.30 3.27 12.59
C LEU A 442 45.75 3.20 14.06
N GLU A 443 44.79 3.19 15.00
CA GLU A 443 45.07 3.03 16.43
C GLU A 443 45.52 1.60 16.75
N VAL A 444 44.88 0.57 16.18
CA VAL A 444 45.27 -0.83 16.39
C VAL A 444 46.66 -1.14 15.82
N ILE A 445 47.06 -0.46 14.75
CA ILE A 445 48.41 -0.61 14.16
C ILE A 445 49.48 0.11 15.00
N ASP A 446 49.11 1.10 15.81
CA ASP A 446 50.06 1.88 16.61
C ASP A 446 50.41 1.17 17.92
N ASN A 447 51.58 0.53 17.95
CA ASN A 447 52.07 -0.20 19.12
C ASN A 447 53.03 0.64 20.00
N THR A 448 53.01 1.97 19.90
CA THR A 448 53.87 2.85 20.71
C THR A 448 53.20 3.29 22.01
N ILE A 449 53.98 3.65 23.02
CA ILE A 449 53.46 4.18 24.29
C ILE A 449 53.18 5.68 24.13
N HIS A 450 52.01 6.14 24.56
CA HIS A 450 51.58 7.52 24.36
C HIS A 450 51.61 8.37 25.63
N SER A 451 51.55 7.75 26.81
CA SER A 451 51.53 8.50 28.07
C SER A 451 52.30 7.83 29.20
N ALA A 452 52.70 8.64 30.19
CA ALA A 452 53.40 8.13 31.38
C ALA A 452 52.50 7.22 32.24
N ALA A 453 51.21 7.54 32.35
CA ALA A 453 50.23 6.70 33.04
C ALA A 453 50.06 5.34 32.37
N GLU A 454 50.07 5.31 31.02
CA GLU A 454 50.01 4.07 30.26
C GLU A 454 51.24 3.19 30.51
N ALA A 455 52.44 3.77 30.58
CA ALA A 455 53.66 3.02 30.90
C ALA A 455 53.64 2.42 32.31
N GLU A 456 53.17 3.20 33.29
CA GLU A 456 53.05 2.75 34.69
C GLU A 456 52.00 1.63 34.84
N GLU A 457 50.84 1.77 34.19
CA GLU A 457 49.79 0.74 34.20
C GLU A 457 50.26 -0.55 33.51
N LEU A 458 50.96 -0.43 32.39
CA LEU A 458 51.44 -1.57 31.59
C LEU A 458 52.46 -2.43 32.35
N LEU A 459 53.39 -1.79 33.07
CA LEU A 459 54.57 -2.44 33.62
C LEU A 459 54.50 -2.65 35.13
N LYS A 460 53.61 -1.94 35.82
CA LYS A 460 53.51 -1.92 37.29
C LYS A 460 54.84 -1.54 37.96
N ILE A 461 55.66 -0.76 37.26
CA ILE A 461 56.92 -0.20 37.73
C ILE A 461 56.67 1.28 38.04
N PRO A 462 57.24 1.81 39.13
CA PRO A 462 56.91 3.16 39.54
C PRO A 462 57.45 4.20 38.56
N LEU A 463 56.60 5.17 38.21
CA LEU A 463 57.01 6.34 37.43
C LEU A 463 57.84 7.27 38.32
N LEU A 464 59.05 7.64 37.88
CA LEU A 464 59.96 8.53 38.61
C LEU A 464 59.77 10.00 38.24
N GLY A 465 59.35 10.27 37.02
CA GLY A 465 59.09 11.63 36.55
C GLY A 465 58.90 11.72 35.04
N THR A 466 58.35 12.85 34.60
CA THR A 466 58.17 13.22 33.19
C THR A 466 59.06 14.42 32.89
N LEU A 467 59.92 14.31 31.89
CA LEU A 467 60.86 15.35 31.49
C LEU A 467 60.35 16.11 30.26
N PRO A 468 60.56 17.44 30.19
CA PRO A 468 60.13 18.25 29.06
C PRO A 468 60.99 17.99 27.82
N SER A 469 60.44 18.30 26.65
CA SER A 469 61.25 18.33 25.42
C SER A 469 62.19 19.52 25.43
N LEU A 470 63.49 19.27 25.31
CA LEU A 470 64.52 20.32 25.25
C LEU A 470 64.69 20.85 23.81
N THR A 471 64.97 22.13 23.67
CA THR A 471 65.22 22.80 22.38
C THR A 471 66.70 22.70 22.00
N VAL A 472 67.04 22.87 20.72
CA VAL A 472 68.40 22.68 20.18
C VAL A 472 69.50 23.41 20.99
N ASN A 473 69.21 24.62 21.50
CA ASN A 473 70.16 25.43 22.27
C ASN A 473 70.37 24.94 23.71
N THR A 474 69.45 24.12 24.23
CA THR A 474 69.51 23.53 25.58
C THR A 474 69.94 22.06 25.53
N LEU A 475 70.15 21.47 24.34
CA LEU A 475 70.62 20.09 24.20
C LEU A 475 72.07 19.93 24.63
N THR A 476 72.89 20.94 24.36
CA THR A 476 74.31 20.95 24.73
C THR A 476 74.52 21.78 25.98
N LEU A 477 75.25 21.18 26.91
CA LEU A 477 76.02 21.80 27.99
C LEU A 477 76.49 23.24 27.79
N GLN A 478 76.90 23.58 26.57
CA GLN A 478 77.97 24.54 26.22
C GLN A 478 77.90 25.90 26.94
N SER A 479 76.71 26.45 27.21
CA SER A 479 76.50 27.48 28.24
C SER A 479 75.63 26.90 29.36
N ALA A 480 76.27 26.48 30.46
CA ALA A 480 75.62 25.94 31.65
C ALA A 480 74.43 26.80 32.13
N ALA A 481 74.58 28.13 31.98
CA ALA A 481 73.61 29.14 32.34
C ALA A 481 72.26 28.98 31.61
N GLY A 482 72.22 28.64 30.33
CA GLY A 482 70.96 28.61 29.57
C GLY A 482 69.93 27.60 30.07
N PHE A 483 70.39 26.43 30.53
CA PHE A 483 69.53 25.40 31.13
C PHE A 483 69.34 25.64 32.64
N LEU A 484 70.42 25.92 33.38
CA LEU A 484 70.34 26.05 34.85
C LEU A 484 69.60 27.31 35.32
N ASP A 485 69.50 28.35 34.48
CA ASP A 485 68.73 29.56 34.79
C ASP A 485 67.22 29.36 34.55
N ASP A 486 66.81 28.39 33.72
CA ASP A 486 65.40 28.10 33.45
C ASP A 486 64.84 27.07 34.45
N MET A 487 64.19 27.59 35.50
CA MET A 487 63.54 26.78 36.53
C MET A 487 62.48 25.83 35.98
N THR A 488 61.85 26.13 34.83
CA THR A 488 60.84 25.24 34.23
C THR A 488 61.46 23.97 33.64
N LEU A 489 62.72 24.07 33.20
CA LEU A 489 63.48 22.94 32.67
C LEU A 489 64.22 22.20 33.79
N VAL A 490 64.70 22.89 34.81
CA VAL A 490 65.44 22.30 35.94
C VAL A 490 64.54 21.55 36.93
N GLU A 491 63.35 22.06 37.24
CA GLU A 491 62.48 21.48 38.27
C GLU A 491 62.10 20.02 38.01
N PRO A 492 61.75 19.60 36.77
CA PRO A 492 61.49 18.20 36.46
C PRO A 492 62.66 17.25 36.79
N TYR A 493 63.91 17.67 36.49
CA TYR A 493 65.11 16.90 36.83
C TYR A 493 65.39 16.91 38.33
N ARG A 494 65.10 18.02 39.03
CA ARG A 494 65.21 18.11 40.49
C ARG A 494 64.23 17.17 41.18
N MET A 495 62.98 17.14 40.72
CA MET A 495 61.95 16.21 41.20
C MET A 495 62.34 14.76 40.93
N LEU A 496 62.85 14.45 39.74
CA LEU A 496 63.38 13.12 39.41
C LEU A 496 64.47 12.69 40.41
N LEU A 497 65.46 13.54 40.66
CA LEU A 497 66.54 13.27 41.62
C LEU A 497 65.99 13.05 43.03
N LYS A 498 65.02 13.86 43.47
CA LYS A 498 64.38 13.70 44.78
C LYS A 498 63.58 12.42 44.90
N ASN A 499 62.81 12.04 43.87
CA ASN A 499 62.04 10.81 43.85
C ASN A 499 62.94 9.57 43.94
N LEU A 500 64.11 9.61 43.27
CA LEU A 500 65.12 8.56 43.39
C LEU A 500 65.68 8.44 44.81
N GLU A 501 65.99 9.57 45.46
CA GLU A 501 66.49 9.60 46.83
C GLU A 501 65.48 9.09 47.85
N PHE A 502 64.20 9.47 47.72
CA PHE A 502 63.15 9.10 48.67
C PHE A 502 62.75 7.63 48.56
N ARG A 503 62.87 7.03 47.38
CA ARG A 503 62.45 5.64 47.15
C ARG A 503 63.51 4.61 47.49
N HIS A 504 64.78 5.00 47.48
CA HIS A 504 65.85 4.06 47.79
C HIS A 504 65.97 3.87 49.32
N PRO A 505 65.98 2.63 49.86
CA PRO A 505 66.01 2.39 51.31
C PRO A 505 67.26 2.93 52.01
N GLN A 506 68.35 3.06 51.27
CA GLN A 506 69.63 3.60 51.73
C GLN A 506 70.00 4.84 50.91
N LYS A 507 71.08 5.52 51.29
CA LYS A 507 71.61 6.64 50.49
C LYS A 507 72.03 6.14 49.10
N LEU A 508 71.31 6.58 48.06
CA LEU A 508 71.63 6.31 46.66
C LEU A 508 73.00 6.91 46.30
N ARG A 509 73.92 6.09 45.78
CA ARG A 509 75.28 6.48 45.40
C ARG A 509 75.61 6.22 43.95
N SER A 510 74.94 5.27 43.29
CA SER A 510 75.23 4.91 41.90
C SER A 510 74.00 4.46 41.14
N ILE A 511 73.81 5.01 39.94
CA ILE A 511 72.69 4.67 39.06
C ILE A 511 73.17 4.37 37.66
N VAL A 512 72.60 3.33 37.05
CA VAL A 512 72.75 3.05 35.62
C VAL A 512 71.54 3.63 34.90
N VAL A 513 71.78 4.41 33.86
CA VAL A 513 70.72 4.96 33.01
C VAL A 513 70.80 4.27 31.65
N THR A 514 69.70 3.63 31.26
CA THR A 514 69.57 2.93 29.98
C THR A 514 68.20 3.22 29.37
N SER A 515 67.98 2.73 28.16
CA SER A 515 66.73 2.87 27.44
C SER A 515 66.39 1.57 26.71
N THR A 516 65.16 1.43 26.22
CA THR A 516 64.71 0.24 25.49
C THR A 516 65.35 0.19 24.11
N ILE A 517 65.31 1.31 23.38
CA ILE A 517 65.78 1.45 22.00
C ILE A 517 66.65 2.70 21.83
N PRO A 518 67.54 2.74 20.81
CA PRO A 518 68.30 3.95 20.51
C PRO A 518 67.38 5.15 20.22
N GLY A 519 67.71 6.32 20.76
CA GLY A 519 67.00 7.58 20.47
C GLY A 519 65.94 8.04 21.48
N GLU A 520 65.84 7.39 22.64
CA GLU A 520 64.94 7.81 23.74
C GLU A 520 65.50 8.96 24.61
N GLY A 521 66.75 9.37 24.36
CA GLY A 521 67.37 10.53 25.02
C GLY A 521 68.09 10.22 26.34
N LYS A 522 68.47 8.96 26.59
CA LYS A 522 69.21 8.54 27.81
C LYS A 522 70.41 9.43 28.16
N SER A 523 71.28 9.71 27.19
CA SER A 523 72.53 10.45 27.40
C SER A 523 72.25 11.91 27.77
N LEU A 524 71.19 12.48 27.17
CA LEU A 524 70.69 13.82 27.49
C LEU A 524 70.14 13.86 28.91
N VAL A 525 69.35 12.86 29.31
CA VAL A 525 68.82 12.78 30.68
C VAL A 525 69.96 12.65 31.69
N VAL A 526 70.98 11.83 31.40
CA VAL A 526 72.18 11.69 32.25
C VAL A 526 72.89 13.04 32.43
N SER A 527 73.16 13.75 31.33
CA SER A 527 73.92 15.00 31.40
C SER A 527 73.19 16.09 32.20
N HIS A 528 71.88 16.23 31.98
CA HIS A 528 71.06 17.24 32.65
C HIS A 528 70.77 16.89 34.11
N LEU A 529 70.51 15.61 34.41
CA LEU A 529 70.36 15.14 35.79
C LEU A 529 71.65 15.36 36.60
N ALA A 530 72.81 15.11 35.98
CA ALA A 530 74.10 15.35 36.61
C ALA A 530 74.37 16.84 36.86
N ALA A 531 74.03 17.71 35.90
CA ALA A 531 74.13 19.16 36.06
C ALA A 531 73.24 19.66 37.22
N VAL A 532 71.99 19.18 37.32
CA VAL A 532 71.09 19.53 38.43
C VAL A 532 71.60 18.98 39.76
N SER A 533 72.15 17.77 39.80
CA SER A 533 72.77 17.19 41.01
C SER A 533 73.96 18.05 41.49
N ALA A 534 74.83 18.47 40.57
CA ALA A 534 75.97 19.33 40.86
C ALA A 534 75.54 20.72 41.34
N MET A 535 74.50 21.32 40.74
CA MET A 535 73.90 22.57 41.18
C MET A 535 73.41 22.51 42.64
N LEU A 536 72.98 21.33 43.10
CA LEU A 536 72.62 21.05 44.50
C LEU A 536 73.84 20.72 45.39
N SER A 537 75.04 21.12 44.97
CA SER A 537 76.33 20.93 45.64
C SER A 537 76.70 19.47 45.91
N ARG A 538 76.20 18.53 45.08
CA ARG A 538 76.61 17.13 45.17
C ARG A 538 77.79 16.85 44.28
N GLN A 539 78.84 16.29 44.86
CA GLN A 539 79.96 15.72 44.11
C GLN A 539 79.46 14.60 43.21
N THR A 540 79.27 14.90 41.92
CA THR A 540 78.62 14.03 40.95
C THR A 540 79.61 13.63 39.88
N LEU A 541 79.72 12.33 39.61
CA LEU A 541 80.51 11.79 38.50
C LEU A 541 79.58 11.21 37.44
N VAL A 542 79.73 11.67 36.20
CA VAL A 542 79.15 11.01 35.02
C VAL A 542 80.17 10.06 34.43
N VAL A 543 79.78 8.83 34.17
CA VAL A 543 80.60 7.82 33.46
C VAL A 543 79.93 7.49 32.14
N ASP A 544 80.60 7.81 31.03
CA ASP A 544 80.14 7.46 29.68
C ASP A 544 80.56 6.02 29.36
N ALA A 545 79.74 5.05 29.79
CA ALA A 545 79.93 3.63 29.51
C ALA A 545 79.21 3.18 28.23
N ASP A 546 78.69 4.11 27.42
CA ASP A 546 78.26 3.81 26.04
C ASP A 546 79.45 3.82 25.08
N LEU A 547 80.18 2.71 25.12
CA LEU A 547 81.35 2.49 24.27
C LEU A 547 80.99 2.26 22.78
N TYR A 548 79.69 2.15 22.44
CA TYR A 548 79.23 1.98 21.06
C TYR A 548 78.97 3.32 20.38
N ARG A 549 78.28 4.24 21.08
CA ARG A 549 77.94 5.57 20.59
C ARG A 549 78.11 6.60 21.72
N PRO A 550 79.36 6.93 22.11
CA PRO A 550 79.60 7.84 23.22
C PRO A 550 79.13 9.26 22.88
N MET A 551 78.29 9.83 23.76
CA MET A 551 77.71 11.16 23.54
C MET A 551 78.05 12.16 24.64
N GLN A 552 78.54 11.73 25.81
CA GLN A 552 78.70 12.63 26.95
C GLN A 552 79.76 13.72 26.69
N HIS A 553 80.83 13.37 25.96
CA HIS A 553 81.84 14.36 25.57
C HIS A 553 81.24 15.49 24.69
N GLN A 554 80.30 15.18 23.80
CA GLN A 554 79.62 16.20 23.00
C GLN A 554 78.62 17.01 23.82
N LEU A 555 77.84 16.34 24.67
CA LEU A 555 76.84 16.99 25.53
C LEU A 555 77.47 17.94 26.54
N PHE A 556 78.66 17.61 27.06
CA PHE A 556 79.41 18.46 27.99
C PHE A 556 80.44 19.38 27.32
N ASN A 557 80.61 19.30 25.99
CA ASN A 557 81.64 20.02 25.22
C ASN A 557 83.08 19.77 25.75
N LEU A 558 83.42 18.50 25.94
CA LEU A 558 84.70 18.01 26.45
C LEU A 558 85.46 17.24 25.36
N ALA A 559 86.76 17.06 25.58
CA ALA A 559 87.56 16.18 24.73
C ALA A 559 87.15 14.71 24.97
N PRO A 560 87.13 13.85 23.94
CA PRO A 560 86.76 12.44 24.11
C PRO A 560 87.76 11.65 24.96
N GLN A 561 89.03 12.08 25.00
CA GLN A 561 90.11 11.48 25.79
C GLN A 561 90.73 12.51 26.76
N PRO A 562 91.24 12.09 27.93
CA PRO A 562 91.19 10.72 28.48
C PRO A 562 89.80 10.32 28.98
N GLY A 563 89.53 9.00 29.04
CA GLY A 563 88.22 8.47 29.42
C GLY A 563 88.25 7.09 30.10
N VAL A 564 87.10 6.42 30.15
CA VAL A 564 86.87 5.09 30.75
C VAL A 564 87.92 4.09 30.26
N THR A 565 88.15 4.00 28.95
CA THR A 565 89.08 3.00 28.40
C THR A 565 90.53 3.20 28.88
N ASN A 566 90.97 4.45 29.08
CA ASN A 566 92.31 4.74 29.62
C ASN A 566 92.45 4.33 31.09
N VAL A 567 91.36 4.41 31.88
CA VAL A 567 91.37 3.97 33.28
C VAL A 567 91.37 2.45 33.35
N LEU A 568 90.58 1.78 32.52
CA LEU A 568 90.52 0.31 32.47
C LEU A 568 91.83 -0.32 32.02
N ASN A 569 92.54 0.32 31.08
CA ASN A 569 93.87 -0.10 30.63
C ASN A 569 95.00 0.24 31.62
N ARG A 570 94.70 0.96 32.71
CA ARG A 570 95.64 1.48 33.71
C ARG A 570 96.66 2.50 33.17
N ASP A 571 96.35 3.15 32.05
CA ASP A 571 97.17 4.23 31.49
C ASP A 571 97.14 5.49 32.38
N LYS A 572 95.99 5.74 33.01
CA LYS A 572 95.75 6.89 33.93
C LYS A 572 94.89 6.47 35.12
N SER A 573 95.16 7.06 36.29
CA SER A 573 94.28 6.93 37.46
C SER A 573 92.96 7.68 37.25
N LEU A 574 91.87 7.25 37.90
CA LEU A 574 90.54 7.87 37.82
C LEU A 574 90.58 9.41 37.95
N LEU A 575 91.26 9.93 38.98
CA LEU A 575 91.36 11.38 39.22
C LEU A 575 92.06 12.18 38.11
N LYS A 576 92.91 11.53 37.31
CA LYS A 576 93.62 12.15 36.17
C LYS A 576 92.88 11.96 34.84
N ALA A 577 91.93 11.03 34.78
CA ALA A 577 91.13 10.74 33.59
C ALA A 577 89.79 11.49 33.59
N VAL A 578 89.28 11.84 34.76
CA VAL A 578 88.09 12.67 34.92
C VAL A 578 88.38 14.09 34.41
N GLN A 579 87.43 14.63 33.65
CA GLN A 579 87.43 16.00 33.17
C GLN A 579 86.42 16.82 33.98
N MET A 580 86.82 18.01 34.41
CA MET A 580 85.95 18.95 35.13
C MET A 580 85.49 20.07 34.19
N ARG A 581 84.33 20.64 34.49
CA ARG A 581 83.76 21.77 33.76
C ARG A 581 83.65 23.00 34.66
N GLU A 582 83.26 24.14 34.11
CA GLU A 582 82.88 25.39 34.81
C GLU A 582 81.80 25.23 35.89
N MET A 583 81.13 24.07 35.98
CA MET A 583 80.18 23.77 37.06
C MET A 583 80.92 23.12 38.24
N ASP A 584 80.93 23.79 39.38
CA ASP A 584 81.46 23.22 40.63
C ASP A 584 80.73 21.90 40.96
N HIS A 585 81.47 20.94 41.52
CA HIS A 585 80.98 19.61 41.94
C HIS A 585 80.56 18.63 40.83
N LEU A 586 80.78 18.96 39.54
CA LEU A 586 80.55 18.04 38.43
C LEU A 586 81.86 17.52 37.81
N SER A 587 81.94 16.20 37.68
CA SER A 587 83.04 15.47 37.06
C SER A 587 82.51 14.56 35.97
N VAL A 588 83.20 14.49 34.83
CA VAL A 588 82.80 13.64 33.70
C VAL A 588 83.97 12.75 33.29
N LEU A 589 83.75 11.45 33.30
CA LEU A 589 84.62 10.44 32.71
C LEU A 589 84.03 10.06 31.35
N THR A 590 84.58 10.64 30.28
CA THR A 590 84.17 10.35 28.90
C THR A 590 84.56 8.92 28.51
N CYS A 591 84.09 8.43 27.37
CA CYS A 591 84.36 7.06 26.92
C CYS A 591 85.88 6.77 26.72
N GLY A 592 86.63 7.72 26.15
CA GLY A 592 88.03 7.53 25.79
C GLY A 592 88.21 7.04 24.35
N GLU A 593 89.21 6.21 24.10
CA GLU A 593 89.41 5.56 22.80
C GLU A 593 88.40 4.43 22.60
N LEU A 594 87.77 4.38 21.42
CA LEU A 594 86.82 3.32 21.06
C LEU A 594 87.54 1.98 20.95
N HIS A 595 86.97 0.94 21.56
CA HIS A 595 87.57 -0.40 21.60
C HIS A 595 86.81 -1.39 20.71
N GLN A 596 87.50 -2.36 20.11
CA GLN A 596 86.87 -3.36 19.24
C GLN A 596 85.94 -4.33 19.97
N ARG A 597 86.09 -4.49 21.31
CA ARG A 597 85.27 -5.38 22.14
C ARG A 597 84.76 -4.68 23.41
N PRO A 598 83.76 -3.78 23.29
CA PRO A 598 83.19 -3.03 24.41
C PRO A 598 82.73 -3.88 25.60
N SER A 599 81.93 -4.93 25.36
CA SER A 599 81.33 -5.72 26.45
C SER A 599 82.37 -6.43 27.32
N GLN A 600 83.50 -6.86 26.75
CA GLN A 600 84.59 -7.48 27.52
C GLN A 600 85.25 -6.50 28.50
N LEU A 601 85.34 -5.22 28.12
CA LEU A 601 85.88 -4.19 29.01
C LEU A 601 84.91 -3.88 30.16
N LEU A 602 83.62 -3.81 29.88
CA LEU A 602 82.59 -3.52 30.89
C LEU A 602 82.35 -4.68 31.86
N GLU A 603 82.54 -5.92 31.42
CA GLU A 603 82.49 -7.12 32.27
C GLU A 603 83.79 -7.35 33.08
N SER A 604 84.85 -6.61 32.80
CA SER A 604 86.15 -6.82 33.44
C SER A 604 86.14 -6.43 34.93
N GLY A 605 87.00 -7.10 35.72
CA GLY A 605 87.23 -6.71 37.12
C GLY A 605 87.78 -5.29 37.27
N ALA A 606 88.42 -4.74 36.23
CA ALA A 606 88.87 -3.35 36.22
C ALA A 606 87.70 -2.36 36.24
N MET A 607 86.58 -2.67 35.56
CA MET A 607 85.37 -1.84 35.58
C MET A 607 84.70 -1.87 36.95
N GLN A 608 84.65 -3.04 37.59
CA GLN A 608 84.16 -3.17 38.96
C GLN A 608 84.98 -2.32 39.94
N LEU A 609 86.31 -2.36 39.83
CA LEU A 609 87.21 -1.54 40.66
C LEU A 609 87.01 -0.04 40.39
N LEU A 610 86.85 0.36 39.13
CA LEU A 610 86.57 1.75 38.73
C LEU A 610 85.27 2.26 39.36
N ILE A 611 84.17 1.50 39.25
CA ILE A 611 82.88 1.87 39.85
C ILE A 611 83.00 1.96 41.38
N THR A 612 83.68 0.99 42.00
CA THR A 612 83.88 0.99 43.46
C THR A 612 84.70 2.19 43.93
N GLU A 613 85.77 2.53 43.21
CA GLU A 613 86.59 3.73 43.47
C GLU A 613 85.78 5.01 43.29
N ALA A 614 84.94 5.08 42.24
CA ALA A 614 84.07 6.22 41.98
C ALA A 614 83.02 6.42 43.09
N ILE A 615 82.36 5.34 43.53
CA ILE A 615 81.36 5.37 44.61
C ILE A 615 81.98 5.81 45.94
N ALA A 616 83.26 5.52 46.17
CA ALA A 616 83.98 5.95 47.37
C ALA A 616 84.33 7.45 47.36
N LYS A 617 84.55 8.04 46.17
CA LYS A 617 85.01 9.43 46.00
C LYS A 617 83.91 10.44 45.72
N TYR A 618 82.81 10.01 45.13
CA TYR A 618 81.70 10.86 44.71
C TYR A 618 80.42 10.54 45.49
N ASN A 619 79.57 11.54 45.69
CA ASN A 619 78.29 11.39 46.38
C ASN A 619 77.25 10.68 45.49
N LEU A 620 77.34 10.88 44.17
CA LEU A 620 76.49 10.25 43.17
C LEU A 620 77.30 9.93 41.91
N VAL A 621 77.21 8.70 41.43
CA VAL A 621 77.80 8.23 40.18
C VAL A 621 76.67 7.89 39.21
N ILE A 622 76.62 8.55 38.06
CA ILE A 622 75.61 8.32 37.02
C ILE A 622 76.30 7.69 35.81
N ILE A 623 75.90 6.47 35.47
CA ILE A 623 76.53 5.69 34.39
C ILE A 623 75.59 5.68 33.18
N ASP A 624 76.00 6.32 32.08
CA ASP A 624 75.33 6.23 30.79
C ASP A 624 75.71 4.92 30.10
N THR A 625 74.73 4.21 29.57
CA THR A 625 74.92 2.87 28.98
C THR A 625 74.19 2.76 27.64
N PRO A 626 74.59 1.83 26.76
CA PRO A 626 73.82 1.55 25.54
C PRO A 626 72.41 1.01 25.87
N PRO A 627 71.45 1.12 24.93
CA PRO A 627 70.09 0.63 25.13
C PRO A 627 70.04 -0.91 25.23
N LEU A 628 69.05 -1.40 25.99
CA LEU A 628 68.85 -2.83 26.28
C LEU A 628 68.55 -3.68 25.04
N SER A 629 67.98 -3.09 23.98
CA SER A 629 67.78 -3.80 22.70
C SER A 629 69.07 -4.12 21.95
N VAL A 630 70.18 -3.46 22.28
CA VAL A 630 71.46 -3.60 21.56
C VAL A 630 72.44 -4.46 22.35
N THR A 631 72.52 -4.30 23.67
CA THR A 631 73.49 -5.03 24.51
C THR A 631 72.96 -5.29 25.92
N ALA A 632 73.61 -6.22 26.63
CA ALA A 632 73.38 -6.50 28.04
C ALA A 632 74.24 -5.64 28.98
N ASP A 633 74.97 -4.64 28.49
CA ASP A 633 75.97 -3.90 29.27
C ASP A 633 75.34 -3.18 30.47
N ALA A 634 74.17 -2.55 30.28
CA ALA A 634 73.42 -1.90 31.36
C ALA A 634 73.04 -2.90 32.48
N ALA A 635 72.60 -4.10 32.08
CA ALA A 635 72.28 -5.18 33.01
C ALA A 635 73.52 -5.69 33.75
N THR A 636 74.67 -5.80 33.08
CA THR A 636 75.94 -6.18 33.70
C THR A 636 76.40 -5.16 34.74
N LEU A 637 76.43 -3.87 34.38
CA LEU A 637 76.91 -2.80 35.27
C LEU A 637 75.99 -2.62 36.49
N SER A 638 74.70 -2.90 36.34
CA SER A 638 73.73 -2.79 37.43
C SER A 638 74.00 -3.73 38.61
N LYS A 639 74.79 -4.79 38.43
CA LYS A 639 75.21 -5.70 39.51
C LYS A 639 76.13 -5.01 40.52
N TYR A 640 76.79 -3.93 40.12
CA TYR A 640 77.73 -3.17 40.93
C TYR A 640 77.22 -1.77 41.29
N THR A 641 75.95 -1.47 41.00
CA THR A 641 75.30 -0.20 41.32
C THR A 641 74.00 -0.41 42.11
N ASP A 642 73.37 0.67 42.54
CA ASP A 642 72.12 0.60 43.33
C ASP A 642 70.90 0.24 42.46
N GLY A 643 70.99 0.41 41.14
CA GLY A 643 70.00 -0.06 40.18
C GLY A 643 69.93 0.71 38.88
N ILE A 644 68.90 0.39 38.08
CA ILE A 644 68.69 0.91 36.74
C ILE A 644 67.51 1.88 36.70
N ILE A 645 67.71 3.00 36.01
CA ILE A 645 66.63 3.89 35.54
C ILE A 645 66.40 3.63 34.06
N LEU A 646 65.14 3.38 33.69
CA LEU A 646 64.75 3.14 32.32
C LEU A 646 64.12 4.39 31.70
N ILE A 647 64.75 4.91 30.65
CA ILE A 647 64.26 6.06 29.89
C ILE A 647 63.36 5.57 28.76
N ILE A 648 62.16 6.14 28.66
CA ILE A 648 61.24 5.91 27.55
C ILE A 648 60.81 7.23 26.92
N ARG A 649 60.45 7.19 25.64
CA ARG A 649 59.95 8.35 24.88
C ARG A 649 58.53 8.09 24.34
N PRO A 650 57.53 8.95 24.64
CA PRO A 650 56.18 8.83 24.10
C PRO A 650 56.15 8.91 22.57
N ASN A 651 55.20 8.22 21.94
CA ASN A 651 55.06 8.10 20.47
C ASN A 651 56.28 7.50 19.75
N PHE A 652 57.24 6.93 20.49
CA PHE A 652 58.49 6.42 19.95
C PHE A 652 58.79 5.01 20.46
N THR A 653 58.61 4.78 21.75
CA THR A 653 58.91 3.50 22.42
C THR A 653 57.83 2.45 22.12
N PRO A 654 58.15 1.30 21.51
CA PRO A 654 57.19 0.22 21.29
C PRO A 654 56.84 -0.50 22.61
N LYS A 655 55.55 -0.76 22.85
CA LYS A 655 55.04 -1.42 24.07
C LYS A 655 55.67 -2.80 24.28
N GLU A 656 55.71 -3.61 23.22
CA GLU A 656 56.26 -4.96 23.25
C GLU A 656 57.75 -4.99 23.64
N MET A 657 58.55 -4.08 23.06
CA MET A 657 59.98 -4.02 23.36
C MET A 657 60.22 -3.59 24.81
N LEU A 658 59.43 -2.64 25.31
CA LEU A 658 59.53 -2.18 26.68
C LEU A 658 59.16 -3.29 27.69
N GLN A 659 58.06 -4.01 27.43
CA GLN A 659 57.66 -5.16 28.25
C GLN A 659 58.72 -6.25 28.26
N LYS A 660 59.32 -6.55 27.11
CA LYS A 660 60.40 -7.53 26.99
C LYS A 660 61.64 -7.10 27.80
N ALA A 661 62.07 -5.85 27.66
CA ALA A 661 63.21 -5.32 28.40
C ALA A 661 62.99 -5.38 29.91
N VAL A 662 61.82 -4.97 30.39
CA VAL A 662 61.44 -5.05 31.80
C VAL A 662 61.39 -6.50 32.29
N ALA A 663 60.80 -7.41 31.51
CA ALA A 663 60.73 -8.82 31.86
C ALA A 663 62.12 -9.44 32.00
N GLU A 664 63.05 -9.12 31.09
CA GLU A 664 64.42 -9.59 31.12
C GLU A 664 65.19 -9.08 32.35
N LEU A 665 65.09 -7.78 32.66
CA LEU A 665 65.69 -7.21 33.86
C LEU A 665 65.13 -7.84 35.14
N THR A 666 63.81 -8.04 35.20
CA THR A 666 63.13 -8.64 36.35
C THR A 666 63.52 -10.10 36.53
N GLN A 667 63.58 -10.88 35.44
CA GLN A 667 64.01 -12.28 35.47
C GLN A 667 65.45 -12.44 35.96
N ASN A 668 66.32 -11.50 35.58
CA ASN A 668 67.72 -11.45 36.02
C ASN A 668 67.91 -10.85 37.42
N ARG A 669 66.83 -10.54 38.13
CA ARG A 669 66.82 -9.94 39.49
C ARG A 669 67.58 -8.62 39.58
N ILE A 670 67.55 -7.84 38.51
CA ILE A 670 68.18 -6.53 38.45
C ILE A 670 67.22 -5.50 39.06
N PRO A 671 67.67 -4.67 40.02
CA PRO A 671 66.81 -3.67 40.63
C PRO A 671 66.48 -2.54 39.65
N ILE A 672 65.20 -2.43 39.27
CA ILE A 672 64.67 -1.32 38.47
C ILE A 672 64.17 -0.24 39.43
N LEU A 673 64.84 0.91 39.45
CA LEU A 673 64.50 2.04 40.32
C LEU A 673 63.23 2.75 39.85
N GLY A 674 62.96 2.70 38.55
CA GLY A 674 61.72 3.16 37.95
C GLY A 674 61.89 3.65 36.51
N ILE A 675 60.82 4.20 35.97
CA ILE A 675 60.74 4.68 34.58
C ILE A 675 60.74 6.21 34.55
N VAL A 676 61.44 6.77 33.58
CA VAL A 676 61.43 8.21 33.28
C VAL A 676 60.92 8.41 31.86
N VAL A 677 59.90 9.26 31.72
CA VAL A 677 59.33 9.60 30.41
C VAL A 677 59.96 10.88 29.90
N ASN A 678 60.75 10.78 28.85
CA ASN A 678 61.43 11.90 28.22
C ASN A 678 60.61 12.52 27.07
N GLU A 679 60.87 13.79 26.74
CA GLU A 679 60.22 14.56 25.68
C GLU A 679 58.69 14.66 25.75
N MET A 680 58.14 14.89 26.94
CA MET A 680 56.70 15.05 27.10
C MET A 680 56.27 16.52 26.90
N THR A 681 55.48 16.78 25.85
CA THR A 681 55.10 18.16 25.42
C THR A 681 53.87 18.71 26.14
N ASN A 682 52.79 17.92 26.30
CA ASN A 682 51.47 18.47 26.65
C ASN A 682 51.16 18.57 28.16
N GLN A 683 51.65 17.65 29.00
CA GLN A 683 51.34 17.62 30.44
C GLN A 683 52.37 18.37 31.30
N THR A 684 53.64 18.32 30.89
CA THR A 684 54.75 19.02 31.54
C THR A 684 54.58 20.54 31.43
N GLU A 685 54.14 21.03 30.26
CA GLU A 685 53.86 22.45 30.06
C GLU A 685 52.74 22.97 30.98
N GLN A 686 51.66 22.21 31.22
CA GLN A 686 50.55 22.70 32.06
C GLN A 686 50.89 22.69 33.55
N THR A 687 51.57 21.63 34.02
CA THR A 687 51.88 21.44 35.44
C THR A 687 52.98 22.40 35.91
N TYR A 688 54.00 22.64 35.08
CA TYR A 688 55.13 23.49 35.44
C TYR A 688 54.99 24.95 34.99
N ARG A 689 54.04 25.30 34.07
CA ARG A 689 53.67 26.72 33.80
C ARG A 689 53.14 27.46 35.03
N TYR A 690 52.65 26.74 36.04
CA TYR A 690 52.22 27.36 37.29
C TYR A 690 53.40 28.00 38.06
N LEU A 691 54.61 27.45 37.91
CA LEU A 691 55.83 27.90 38.60
C LEU A 691 56.55 29.06 37.88
N SER A 692 56.26 29.28 36.60
CA SER A 692 56.90 30.32 35.78
C SER A 692 56.17 31.66 35.75
N ARG A 693 55.08 31.83 36.52
CA ARG A 693 54.43 33.15 36.65
C ARG A 693 55.23 34.02 37.62
N PRO A 694 55.79 35.16 37.19
CA PRO A 694 56.40 36.09 38.12
C PRO A 694 55.36 36.54 39.13
N MET A 695 55.67 36.43 40.42
CA MET A 695 54.83 36.94 41.51
C MET A 695 54.73 38.46 41.33
N SER A 696 53.63 38.96 40.76
CA SER A 696 53.42 40.39 40.60
C SER A 696 53.38 41.02 41.99
N VAL A 697 54.38 41.85 42.30
CA VAL A 697 54.44 42.67 43.51
C VAL A 697 53.14 43.46 43.61
N ILE A 698 52.33 43.16 44.63
CA ILE A 698 51.13 43.94 44.97
C ILE A 698 51.61 45.33 45.40
N LYS A 699 51.60 46.29 44.48
CA LYS A 699 51.71 47.71 44.83
C LYS A 699 50.38 48.15 45.42
N HIS A 700 50.34 48.31 46.74
CA HIS A 700 49.30 49.10 47.39
C HIS A 700 49.38 50.55 46.89
N THR A 701 48.44 50.96 46.03
CA THR A 701 48.21 52.38 45.73
C THR A 701 47.30 52.98 46.80
N ALA A 702 47.89 53.77 47.70
CA ALA A 702 47.15 54.70 48.54
C ALA A 702 46.55 55.79 47.66
N ASN A 703 45.23 55.92 47.68
CA ASN A 703 44.49 56.89 46.89
C ASN A 703 44.38 58.20 47.69
N SER A 704 45.19 59.21 47.35
CA SER A 704 45.03 60.59 47.84
C SER A 704 44.21 61.40 46.83
N SER A 705 42.90 61.49 47.04
CA SER A 705 42.05 62.46 46.37
C SER A 705 41.87 63.68 47.28
N ASN A 706 42.48 64.81 46.93
CA ASN A 706 42.01 66.10 47.42
C ASN A 706 42.38 67.24 46.46
N GLY A 707 41.36 68.04 46.14
CA GLY A 707 41.50 69.39 45.59
C GLY A 707 40.92 69.59 44.19
N VAL A 708 39.72 70.16 44.08
CA VAL A 708 39.51 71.61 43.96
C VAL A 708 38.01 71.91 44.13
N ARG A 709 37.71 72.89 44.99
CA ARG A 709 36.39 73.41 45.34
C ARG A 709 36.33 74.87 44.85
N SER A 710 35.17 75.24 44.34
CA SER A 710 34.57 76.58 44.17
C SER A 710 35.28 77.84 44.74
N ARG A 711 35.17 78.90 43.90
CA ARG A 711 35.39 80.35 44.09
C ARG A 711 36.77 80.90 43.81
#